data_AF-A0A1S9DXC9-F1
#
_entry.id   AF-A0A1S9DXC9-F1
#
_cell.length_a   1.000
_cell.length_b   1.000
_cell.length_c   1.000
_cell.angle_alpha   90.00
_cell.angle_beta   90.00
_cell.angle_gamma   90.00
#
_symmetry.space_group_name_H-M   'P 1'
#
loop_
_entity.id
_entity.type
_entity.pdbx_description
1 polymer ?
#
loop_
_entity_poly.entity_id
_entity_poly.type
_entity_poly.pdbx_seq_one_letter_code
_entity_poly.pdbx_strand_id
1 'polypeptide(L)'
;MADSKGPTVTAVAVFFAIWTFIIICLRLFSRIFVLQKMGSDCLCLCKEIKFDLSECCRSYNQLTSWAFSGVTVVSVKYGLGSHIADVDPNKMETYSLMVWISSMCYLATLGFVKSSVCQFYTRLGDRLLTRLSVCMLGVIVTQASSFVLVAAFQCRPIEKAWKSTLPGTCVNINVFYLANAALNILTDIMTYTLPLRVIFKLQVPVKQKVALGFILCIGLFACVSSIIRITYIPAMLSDPDSTWVIAEAMYWSVIEINAGIFASSIPSFKPIASRFIPRLIGEYSRDKGYSGWSGSHDARKFSGFSKVPEQNIGLDSMDPRQPDGDNMIGTQIGYGGTQSQERIIPQGKIYAHTEIETNVEAASLSDVCTNSHVKSALPSIDLINGLVIDPSSITTNAVYNASTPGGDYFPAASAYDFCNVTLTYAHPGRNDRVHLKLWMPAPDQFQNRWLSTGGGGFAINHDEQQLPGGVQYGAAAGITDGGFGSFYTQFDQVFLLANGTINYEALYMFGYQAHHELSVIGKALTKNFYGTGDAKLYAYWQGCSEGGREGFSQVQRFQEFDGAVIGAPALRYGQQQANHLYGNLVEHTLKYYPPPCELEKIVNLTITACDRLDGRSDGVVSRTDLCKLHFNINSTIGAPYSCPASTTTTGTTPAQNGTVSALGAAAARKMLDGLRTLDSRRAYIFYQPSATFDDAQTKYNPETKQFELEVSAYAAEWIPRFLQLQNYTLSSLENVTYDTLKDWMELGWQRYEDVLQTTWPDLTPFQSAGGKVLHYHGESDPSIPAGSSVHYHESVRKTMYPNMSFNESNQALNEWNRLFLVPGAAHCASSTDQPNGPFPQATLKTLIEWVENSIVPETLNGTVLDGDHKGEQQQICAWPLRPLWTENGTVMNCVYDQASLDTWDYEFDAYRIPLY
;
A
#
# COMPACT_ATOMS: atom_id res chain seq x y z
N MET A 1 7.64 59.23 -35.15
CA MET A 1 7.47 58.55 -33.85
C MET A 1 8.80 58.62 -33.15
N ALA A 2 8.84 58.96 -31.86
CA ALA A 2 10.07 58.81 -31.09
C ALA A 2 10.46 57.33 -31.06
N ASP A 3 11.77 57.04 -31.08
CA ASP A 3 12.24 55.66 -30.93
C ASP A 3 11.88 55.18 -29.51
N SER A 4 11.45 53.92 -29.36
CA SER A 4 10.96 53.39 -28.08
C SER A 4 11.16 51.89 -27.97
N LYS A 5 11.85 51.46 -26.91
CA LYS A 5 11.98 50.06 -26.50
C LYS A 5 10.79 49.58 -25.65
N GLY A 6 9.92 50.50 -25.20
CA GLY A 6 8.73 50.19 -24.39
C GLY A 6 7.79 49.12 -24.98
N PRO A 7 7.46 49.16 -26.29
CA PRO A 7 6.66 48.12 -26.94
C PRO A 7 7.32 46.74 -26.87
N THR A 8 8.65 46.66 -27.08
CA THR A 8 9.42 45.40 -27.00
C THR A 8 9.40 44.82 -25.59
N VAL A 9 9.65 45.65 -24.57
CA VAL A 9 9.56 45.24 -23.15
C VAL A 9 8.16 44.70 -22.82
N THR A 10 7.12 45.39 -23.29
CA THR A 10 5.72 44.99 -23.05
C THR A 10 5.38 43.67 -23.75
N ALA A 11 5.80 43.50 -25.01
CA ALA A 11 5.57 42.28 -25.78
C ALA A 11 6.24 41.06 -25.13
N VAL A 12 7.49 41.19 -24.68
CA VAL A 12 8.22 40.12 -23.98
C VAL A 12 7.54 39.78 -22.65
N ALA A 13 7.16 40.78 -21.84
CA ALA A 13 6.48 40.56 -20.56
C ALA A 13 5.12 39.87 -20.72
N VAL A 14 4.29 40.30 -21.68
CA VAL A 14 2.97 39.70 -21.94
C VAL A 14 3.12 38.28 -22.51
N PHE A 15 4.05 38.04 -23.43
CA PHE A 15 4.31 36.70 -23.97
C PHE A 15 4.68 35.71 -22.87
N PHE A 16 5.64 36.05 -22.01
CA PHE A 16 6.06 35.15 -20.92
C PHE A 16 5.02 35.01 -19.81
N ALA A 17 4.18 36.02 -19.55
CA ALA A 17 3.04 35.89 -18.65
C ALA A 17 2.01 34.87 -19.18
N ILE A 18 1.67 34.91 -20.47
CA ILE A 18 0.78 33.93 -21.13
C ILE A 18 1.42 32.53 -21.14
N TRP A 19 2.71 32.44 -21.49
CA TRP A 19 3.45 31.18 -21.50
C TRP A 19 3.48 30.51 -20.13
N THR A 20 3.75 31.28 -19.07
CA THR A 20 3.73 30.75 -17.70
C THR A 20 2.31 30.42 -17.21
N PHE A 21 1.29 31.17 -17.61
CA PHE A 21 -0.10 30.80 -17.35
C PHE A 21 -0.46 29.42 -17.93
N ILE A 22 -0.06 29.13 -19.17
CA ILE A 22 -0.25 27.81 -19.80
C ILE A 22 0.48 26.71 -19.00
N ILE A 23 1.72 26.98 -18.57
CA ILE A 23 2.50 26.06 -17.73
C ILE A 23 1.80 25.74 -16.41
N ILE A 24 1.18 26.73 -15.75
CA ILE A 24 0.37 26.52 -14.53
C ILE A 24 -0.84 25.64 -14.84
N CYS A 25 -1.59 25.96 -15.89
CA CYS A 25 -2.77 25.18 -16.28
C CYS A 25 -2.40 23.71 -16.56
N LEU A 26 -1.29 23.45 -17.25
CA LEU A 26 -0.77 22.11 -17.47
C LEU A 26 -0.30 21.43 -16.17
N ARG A 27 0.36 22.14 -15.24
CA ARG A 27 0.76 21.61 -13.92
C ARG A 27 -0.46 21.24 -13.07
N LEU A 28 -1.47 22.11 -13.00
CA LEU A 28 -2.73 21.86 -12.30
C LEU A 28 -3.48 20.69 -12.95
N PHE A 29 -3.52 20.63 -14.28
CA PHE A 29 -4.12 19.50 -15.00
C PHE A 29 -3.41 18.16 -14.69
N SER A 30 -2.06 18.18 -14.65
CA SER A 30 -1.25 17.03 -14.22
C SER A 30 -1.61 16.56 -12.81
N ARG A 31 -1.83 17.49 -11.87
CA ARG A 31 -2.10 17.15 -10.47
C ARG A 31 -3.56 16.75 -10.20
N ILE A 32 -4.51 17.52 -10.70
CA ILE A 32 -5.95 17.35 -10.47
C ILE A 32 -6.50 16.16 -11.27
N PHE A 33 -6.22 16.11 -12.58
CA PHE A 33 -6.85 15.12 -13.47
C PHE A 33 -5.97 13.92 -13.79
N VAL A 34 -4.64 14.06 -13.82
CA VAL A 34 -3.73 12.95 -14.15
C VAL A 34 -3.27 12.17 -12.92
N LEU A 35 -2.92 12.86 -11.83
CA LEU A 35 -2.44 12.26 -10.58
C LEU A 35 -3.50 12.15 -9.46
N GLN A 36 -4.66 12.80 -9.62
CA GLN A 36 -5.78 12.82 -8.66
C GLN A 36 -5.40 13.17 -7.20
N LYS A 37 -4.35 13.98 -7.01
CA LYS A 37 -3.91 14.47 -5.69
C LYS A 37 -4.29 15.94 -5.51
N MET A 38 -5.53 16.18 -5.04
CA MET A 38 -5.90 17.46 -4.45
C MET A 38 -5.69 17.42 -2.94
N GLY A 39 -4.53 17.93 -2.50
CA GLY A 39 -4.43 18.55 -1.18
C GLY A 39 -5.21 19.87 -1.16
N SER A 40 -5.55 20.35 0.02
CA SER A 40 -6.37 21.56 0.25
C SER A 40 -5.63 22.88 -0.03
N ASP A 41 -5.09 23.04 -1.24
CA ASP A 41 -4.28 24.18 -1.67
C ASP A 41 -5.09 25.21 -2.48
N CYS A 42 -5.99 25.94 -1.83
CA CYS A 42 -6.65 27.12 -2.45
C CYS A 42 -7.06 28.27 -1.51
N LEU A 43 -6.51 28.35 -0.29
CA LEU A 43 -6.34 29.64 0.39
C LEU A 43 -5.23 29.58 1.46
N CYS A 44 -4.65 30.72 1.79
CA CYS A 44 -3.62 30.83 2.82
C CYS A 44 -4.17 30.59 4.24
N LEU A 45 -3.26 30.11 5.11
CA LEU A 45 -3.29 30.07 6.58
C LEU A 45 -4.00 28.89 7.28
N CYS A 46 -3.26 28.41 8.30
CA CYS A 46 -3.65 27.61 9.48
C CYS A 46 -3.63 26.06 9.43
N LYS A 47 -2.68 25.55 10.24
CA LYS A 47 -2.52 24.24 10.90
C LYS A 47 -2.25 22.96 10.07
N GLU A 48 -1.08 22.40 10.39
CA GLU A 48 -0.71 20.97 10.40
C GLU A 48 -1.07 20.13 9.16
N ILE A 49 -0.41 20.46 8.05
CA ILE A 49 -0.25 19.55 6.92
C ILE A 49 1.25 19.48 6.60
N LYS A 50 1.76 18.33 6.15
CA LYS A 50 3.09 18.18 5.56
C LYS A 50 3.16 19.03 4.29
N PHE A 51 3.46 20.32 4.46
CA PHE A 51 3.60 21.28 3.35
C PHE A 51 4.65 20.74 2.39
N ASP A 52 4.25 20.43 1.15
CA ASP A 52 5.22 20.19 0.09
C ASP A 52 5.90 21.53 -0.24
N LEU A 53 6.97 21.82 0.52
CA LEU A 53 7.74 23.06 0.42
C LEU A 53 8.22 23.31 -1.01
N SER A 54 8.34 22.27 -1.86
CA SER A 54 8.68 22.45 -3.27
C SER A 54 7.56 23.06 -4.09
N GLU A 55 6.31 22.73 -3.82
CA GLU A 55 5.14 23.27 -4.53
C GLU A 55 4.75 24.64 -4.01
N CYS A 56 4.90 24.85 -2.69
CA CYS A 56 4.87 26.17 -2.08
C CYS A 56 5.87 27.12 -2.76
N CYS A 57 7.16 26.75 -2.84
CA CYS A 57 8.18 27.52 -3.55
C CYS A 57 7.84 27.74 -5.04
N ARG A 58 7.29 26.74 -5.74
CA ARG A 58 6.90 26.86 -7.17
C ARG A 58 5.73 27.83 -7.38
N SER A 59 4.75 27.85 -6.49
CA SER A 59 3.61 28.76 -6.53
C SER A 59 4.02 30.19 -6.20
N TYR A 60 4.83 30.39 -5.16
CA TYR A 60 5.38 31.71 -4.82
C TYR A 60 6.29 32.28 -5.92
N ASN A 61 7.15 31.46 -6.54
CA ASN A 61 7.97 31.84 -7.70
C ASN A 61 7.14 32.45 -8.85
N GLN A 62 6.00 31.82 -9.13
CA GLN A 62 5.13 32.22 -10.22
C GLN A 62 4.40 33.54 -9.91
N LEU A 63 3.95 33.71 -8.66
CA LEU A 63 3.35 34.95 -8.18
C LEU A 63 4.35 36.11 -8.24
N THR A 64 5.60 35.91 -7.81
CA THR A 64 6.63 36.95 -7.84
C THR A 64 7.08 37.30 -9.26
N SER A 65 7.09 36.33 -10.19
CA SER A 65 7.34 36.58 -11.62
C SER A 65 6.24 37.40 -12.29
N TRP A 66 4.96 37.11 -11.99
CA TRP A 66 3.85 37.92 -12.48
C TRP A 66 3.82 39.33 -11.86
N ALA A 67 4.16 39.47 -10.57
CA ALA A 67 4.34 40.77 -9.94
C ALA A 67 5.46 41.56 -10.65
N PHE A 68 6.61 40.94 -10.92
CA PHE A 68 7.72 41.58 -11.66
C PHE A 68 7.29 42.01 -13.07
N SER A 69 6.64 41.11 -13.82
CA SER A 69 6.19 41.38 -15.19
C SER A 69 5.12 42.48 -15.24
N GLY A 70 4.17 42.47 -14.30
CA GLY A 70 3.14 43.50 -14.15
C GLY A 70 3.73 44.86 -13.82
N VAL A 71 4.64 44.93 -12.85
CA VAL A 71 5.34 46.19 -12.51
C VAL A 71 6.19 46.69 -13.68
N THR A 72 6.88 45.80 -14.40
CA THR A 72 7.65 46.16 -15.61
C THR A 72 6.76 46.78 -16.70
N VAL A 73 5.58 46.21 -16.98
CA VAL A 73 4.61 46.77 -17.93
C VAL A 73 4.04 48.11 -17.45
N VAL A 74 3.83 48.28 -16.15
CA VAL A 74 3.42 49.57 -15.56
C VAL A 74 4.54 50.62 -15.70
N SER A 75 5.81 50.25 -15.49
CA SER A 75 6.96 51.15 -15.69
C SER A 75 7.07 51.68 -17.12
N VAL A 76 6.65 50.93 -18.16
CA VAL A 76 6.60 51.41 -19.55
C VAL A 76 5.64 52.60 -19.69
N LYS A 77 4.51 52.61 -18.99
CA LYS A 77 3.57 53.75 -18.98
C LYS A 77 4.13 55.02 -18.35
N TYR A 78 5.20 54.90 -17.56
CA TYR A 78 5.83 56.00 -16.83
C TYR A 78 7.24 56.35 -17.37
N GLY A 79 7.70 55.74 -18.46
CA GLY A 79 8.93 56.14 -19.16
C GLY A 79 9.93 55.02 -19.47
N LEU A 80 9.74 53.78 -19.00
CA LEU A 80 10.67 52.68 -19.27
C LEU A 80 10.81 52.41 -20.78
N GLY A 81 12.04 52.50 -21.30
CA GLY A 81 12.34 52.31 -22.71
C GLY A 81 12.01 53.51 -23.60
N SER A 82 11.83 54.69 -23.02
CA SER A 82 11.83 55.98 -23.74
C SER A 82 13.07 56.78 -23.31
N HIS A 83 13.57 57.66 -24.18
CA HIS A 83 14.68 58.56 -23.86
C HIS A 83 14.28 59.48 -22.70
N ILE A 84 15.18 59.72 -21.75
CA ILE A 84 14.89 60.46 -20.51
C ILE A 84 14.38 61.89 -20.78
N ALA A 85 14.75 62.49 -21.91
CA ALA A 85 14.28 63.80 -22.36
C ALA A 85 12.79 63.82 -22.77
N ASP A 86 12.23 62.67 -23.15
CA ASP A 86 10.83 62.50 -23.57
C ASP A 86 9.91 62.09 -22.40
N VAL A 87 10.46 61.86 -21.20
CA VAL A 87 9.70 61.42 -20.02
C VAL A 87 9.22 62.63 -19.20
N ASP A 88 7.92 62.64 -18.87
CA ASP A 88 7.29 63.67 -18.03
C ASP A 88 7.96 63.73 -16.64
N PRO A 89 8.63 64.85 -16.27
CA PRO A 89 9.33 64.98 -14.99
C PRO A 89 8.44 64.74 -13.77
N ASN A 90 7.14 65.03 -13.87
CA ASN A 90 6.18 64.83 -12.77
C ASN A 90 5.87 63.35 -12.50
N LYS A 91 6.23 62.45 -13.43
CA LYS A 91 6.00 61.00 -13.33
C LYS A 91 7.26 60.23 -12.92
N MET A 92 8.42 60.89 -12.86
CA MET A 92 9.71 60.26 -12.53
C MET A 92 9.72 59.62 -11.14
N GLU A 93 9.06 60.21 -10.13
CA GLU A 93 8.93 59.58 -8.80
C GLU A 93 8.17 58.25 -8.88
N THR A 94 7.07 58.21 -9.65
CA THR A 94 6.27 56.99 -9.82
C THR A 94 7.06 55.94 -10.61
N TYR A 95 7.80 56.34 -11.65
CA TYR A 95 8.71 55.47 -12.38
C TYR A 95 9.78 54.86 -11.45
N SER A 96 10.49 55.67 -10.67
CA SER A 96 11.53 55.19 -9.73
C SER A 96 10.96 54.27 -8.64
N LEU A 97 9.75 54.54 -8.16
CA LEU A 97 9.04 53.65 -7.23
C LEU A 97 8.73 52.28 -7.86
N MET A 98 8.26 52.24 -9.11
CA MET A 98 8.00 50.98 -9.81
C MET A 98 9.29 50.20 -10.09
N VAL A 99 10.37 50.87 -10.49
CA VAL A 99 11.70 50.23 -10.68
C VAL A 99 12.26 49.69 -9.35
N TRP A 100 12.04 50.38 -8.23
CA TRP A 100 12.41 49.87 -6.91
C TRP A 100 11.61 48.62 -6.52
N ILE A 101 10.29 48.61 -6.73
CA ILE A 101 9.45 47.42 -6.48
C ILE A 101 9.86 46.24 -7.37
N SER A 102 10.18 46.49 -8.65
CA SER A 102 10.56 45.44 -9.58
C SER A 102 11.87 44.75 -9.17
N SER A 103 12.83 45.48 -8.59
CA SER A 103 14.10 44.88 -8.13
C SER A 103 13.89 43.82 -7.04
N MET A 104 13.00 44.08 -6.07
CA MET A 104 12.67 43.12 -5.01
C MET A 104 11.94 41.88 -5.56
N CYS A 105 10.94 42.09 -6.43
CA CYS A 105 10.21 40.98 -7.06
C CYS A 105 11.14 40.08 -7.88
N TYR A 106 12.07 40.69 -8.61
CA TYR A 106 13.09 39.99 -9.39
C TYR A 106 14.01 39.13 -8.50
N LEU A 107 14.58 39.72 -7.44
CA LEU A 107 15.50 39.03 -6.51
C LEU A 107 14.83 37.85 -5.79
N ALA A 108 13.58 38.03 -5.36
CA ALA A 108 12.79 36.95 -4.77
C ALA A 108 12.54 35.80 -5.77
N THR A 109 12.18 36.13 -7.01
CA THR A 109 11.91 35.14 -8.06
C THR A 109 13.13 34.27 -8.37
N LEU A 110 14.33 34.86 -8.49
CA LEU A 110 15.58 34.10 -8.64
C LEU A 110 15.79 33.07 -7.52
N GLY A 111 15.56 33.48 -6.26
CA GLY A 111 15.68 32.61 -5.10
C GLY A 111 14.74 31.41 -5.21
N PHE A 112 13.46 31.64 -5.47
CA PHE A 112 12.46 30.57 -5.58
C PHE A 112 12.68 29.65 -6.78
N VAL A 113 13.15 30.14 -7.94
CA VAL A 113 13.60 29.30 -9.07
C VAL A 113 14.65 28.30 -8.57
N LYS A 114 15.76 28.80 -8.00
CA LYS A 114 16.90 27.97 -7.57
C LYS A 114 16.50 26.98 -6.47
N SER A 115 15.74 27.41 -5.48
CA SER A 115 15.20 26.54 -4.43
C SER A 115 14.35 25.39 -5.00
N SER A 116 13.47 25.68 -5.97
CA SER A 116 12.59 24.67 -6.59
C SER A 116 13.36 23.60 -7.40
N VAL A 117 14.55 23.93 -7.89
CA VAL A 117 15.47 23.02 -8.59
C VAL A 117 16.24 22.15 -7.59
N CYS A 118 16.79 22.71 -6.52
CA CYS A 118 17.43 21.92 -5.46
C CYS A 118 16.46 20.94 -4.79
N GLN A 119 15.21 21.34 -4.55
CA GLN A 119 14.15 20.46 -4.02
C GLN A 119 13.69 19.38 -5.02
N PHE A 120 13.94 19.57 -6.32
CA PHE A 120 13.76 18.49 -7.30
C PHE A 120 14.90 17.48 -7.22
N TYR A 121 16.15 17.92 -7.03
CA TYR A 121 17.30 17.02 -6.93
C TYR A 121 17.27 16.11 -5.69
N THR A 122 16.71 16.56 -4.56
CA THR A 122 16.50 15.70 -3.38
C THR A 122 15.50 14.56 -3.62
N ARG A 123 14.71 14.61 -4.70
CA ARG A 123 13.76 13.55 -5.09
C ARG A 123 14.35 12.52 -6.07
N LEU A 124 15.60 12.68 -6.50
CA LEU A 124 16.25 11.80 -7.48
C LEU A 124 16.91 10.55 -6.85
N GLY A 125 16.76 10.32 -5.54
CA GLY A 125 17.12 9.07 -4.85
C GLY A 125 18.59 8.89 -4.47
N ASP A 126 19.52 9.67 -5.01
CA ASP A 126 20.94 9.57 -4.66
C ASP A 126 21.28 10.27 -3.32
N ARG A 127 21.96 9.56 -2.42
CA ARG A 127 22.30 10.05 -1.06
C ARG A 127 23.31 11.21 -1.07
N LEU A 128 24.23 11.26 -2.03
CA LEU A 128 25.22 12.34 -2.14
C LEU A 128 24.59 13.60 -2.73
N LEU A 129 23.85 13.46 -3.83
CA LEU A 129 23.12 14.55 -4.47
C LEU A 129 22.11 15.18 -3.51
N THR A 130 21.39 14.37 -2.73
CA THR A 130 20.44 14.86 -1.72
C THR A 130 21.13 15.73 -0.67
N ARG A 131 22.26 15.27 -0.09
CA ARG A 131 23.04 16.05 0.88
C ARG A 131 23.56 17.36 0.28
N LEU A 132 24.17 17.30 -0.91
CA LEU A 132 24.68 18.49 -1.60
C LEU A 132 23.56 19.48 -1.97
N SER A 133 22.38 18.98 -2.34
CA SER A 133 21.22 19.82 -2.70
C SER A 133 20.62 20.52 -1.49
N VAL A 134 20.59 19.89 -0.31
CA VAL A 134 20.15 20.52 0.95
C VAL A 134 21.13 21.60 1.38
N CYS A 135 22.45 21.35 1.29
CA CYS A 135 23.45 22.39 1.55
C CYS A 135 23.31 23.59 0.59
N MET A 136 23.14 23.32 -0.71
CA MET A 136 22.97 24.37 -1.72
C MET A 136 21.67 25.16 -1.51
N LEU A 137 20.58 24.51 -1.12
CA LEU A 137 19.31 25.17 -0.77
C LEU A 137 19.49 26.17 0.37
N GLY A 138 20.27 25.83 1.41
CA GLY A 138 20.60 26.75 2.50
C GLY A 138 21.37 27.99 2.03
N VAL A 139 22.34 27.82 1.13
CA VAL A 139 23.10 28.93 0.52
C VAL A 139 22.16 29.85 -0.28
N ILE A 140 21.32 29.28 -1.15
CA ILE A 140 20.37 30.02 -2.00
C ILE A 140 19.40 30.85 -1.16
N VAL A 141 18.76 30.25 -0.15
CA VAL A 141 17.76 30.94 0.69
C VAL A 141 18.41 32.09 1.47
N THR A 142 19.61 31.87 2.01
CA THR A 142 20.37 32.90 2.72
C THR A 142 20.75 34.06 1.80
N GLN A 143 21.25 33.76 0.60
CA GLN A 143 21.61 34.74 -0.42
C GLN A 143 20.40 35.57 -0.88
N ALA A 144 19.31 34.92 -1.27
CA ALA A 144 18.11 35.60 -1.77
C ALA A 144 17.49 36.50 -0.70
N SER A 145 17.38 36.02 0.54
CA SER A 145 16.86 36.80 1.67
C SER A 145 17.72 38.03 1.95
N SER A 146 19.05 37.87 1.95
CA SER A 146 19.99 38.98 2.13
C SER A 146 19.84 40.05 1.05
N PHE A 147 19.80 39.67 -0.23
CA PHE A 147 19.66 40.64 -1.32
C PHE A 147 18.30 41.34 -1.33
N VAL A 148 17.20 40.64 -1.05
CA VAL A 148 15.86 41.26 -0.94
C VAL A 148 15.83 42.27 0.22
N LEU A 149 16.39 41.93 1.38
CA LEU A 149 16.46 42.85 2.53
C LEU A 149 17.29 44.09 2.23
N VAL A 150 18.45 43.94 1.59
CA VAL A 150 19.29 45.09 1.22
C VAL A 150 18.60 45.96 0.16
N ALA A 151 17.90 45.38 -0.82
CA ALA A 151 17.12 46.14 -1.81
C ALA A 151 15.94 46.89 -1.16
N ALA A 152 15.23 46.27 -0.22
CA ALA A 152 14.14 46.89 0.53
C ALA A 152 14.60 48.06 1.42
N PHE A 153 15.78 47.92 2.04
CA PHE A 153 16.33 48.90 2.99
C PHE A 153 17.56 49.65 2.44
N GLN A 154 17.65 49.81 1.11
CA GLN A 154 18.82 50.36 0.42
C GLN A 154 19.14 51.83 0.75
N CYS A 155 18.17 52.58 1.29
CA CYS A 155 18.29 54.00 1.64
C CYS A 155 17.74 54.29 3.05
N ARG A 156 18.29 55.34 3.68
CA ARG A 156 17.82 55.91 4.95
C ARG A 156 17.59 57.42 4.77
N PRO A 157 16.34 57.92 4.82
CA PRO A 157 15.08 57.17 4.93
C PRO A 157 14.79 56.33 3.67
N ILE A 158 13.93 55.31 3.79
CA ILE A 158 13.60 54.37 2.70
C ILE A 158 13.05 55.12 1.48
N GLU A 159 12.23 56.15 1.70
CA GLU A 159 11.61 56.97 0.64
C GLU A 159 12.63 57.59 -0.34
N LYS A 160 13.88 57.80 0.10
CA LYS A 160 14.95 58.31 -0.78
C LYS A 160 15.27 57.37 -1.95
N ALA A 161 14.88 56.09 -1.87
CA ALA A 161 15.01 55.12 -2.97
C ALA A 161 14.22 55.50 -4.23
N TRP A 162 13.11 56.24 -4.10
CA TRP A 162 12.32 56.75 -5.23
C TRP A 162 12.21 58.29 -5.28
N LYS A 163 12.40 58.97 -4.14
CA LYS A 163 12.52 60.43 -4.04
C LYS A 163 13.98 60.84 -3.90
N SER A 164 14.70 60.90 -5.02
CA SER A 164 16.15 61.20 -5.07
C SER A 164 16.53 62.56 -4.47
N THR A 165 15.59 63.50 -4.39
CA THR A 165 15.74 64.85 -3.81
C THR A 165 15.78 64.89 -2.29
N LEU A 166 15.45 63.80 -1.58
CA LEU A 166 15.45 63.78 -0.11
C LEU A 166 16.88 63.74 0.48
N PRO A 167 17.13 64.45 1.60
CA PRO A 167 18.36 64.28 2.37
C PRO A 167 18.42 62.89 3.01
N GLY A 168 19.62 62.29 3.07
CA GLY A 168 19.82 60.93 3.56
C GLY A 168 20.94 60.20 2.84
N THR A 169 21.24 58.98 3.26
CA THR A 169 22.30 58.12 2.69
C THR A 169 21.72 56.82 2.12
N CYS A 170 22.37 56.27 1.09
CA CYS A 170 22.02 54.99 0.49
C CYS A 170 23.27 54.11 0.35
N VAL A 171 23.07 52.81 0.19
CA VAL A 171 24.14 51.87 -0.16
C VAL A 171 24.72 52.21 -1.53
N ASN A 172 25.95 51.75 -1.82
CA ASN A 172 26.51 51.90 -3.17
C ASN A 172 25.78 50.94 -4.13
N ILE A 173 24.81 51.49 -4.86
CA ILE A 173 23.89 50.76 -5.76
C ILE A 173 24.67 49.99 -6.85
N ASN A 174 25.75 50.57 -7.38
CA ASN A 174 26.58 49.96 -8.42
C ASN A 174 27.30 48.71 -7.89
N VAL A 175 27.93 48.81 -6.71
CA VAL A 175 28.59 47.68 -6.04
C VAL A 175 27.57 46.61 -5.64
N PHE A 176 26.40 47.02 -5.15
CA PHE A 176 25.32 46.10 -4.78
C PHE A 176 24.82 45.26 -5.96
N TYR A 177 24.39 45.89 -7.06
CA TYR A 177 23.87 45.15 -8.21
C TYR A 177 24.95 44.33 -8.93
N LEU A 178 26.21 44.79 -8.95
CA LEU A 178 27.32 44.02 -9.51
C LEU A 178 27.63 42.77 -8.67
N ALA A 179 27.70 42.90 -7.34
CA ALA A 179 27.91 41.78 -6.43
C ALA A 179 26.74 40.77 -6.49
N ASN A 180 25.51 41.27 -6.55
CA ASN A 180 24.32 40.45 -6.76
C ASN A 180 24.36 39.69 -8.10
N ALA A 181 24.72 40.34 -9.20
CA ALA A 181 24.81 39.68 -10.50
C ALA A 181 25.90 38.59 -10.51
N ALA A 182 27.09 38.87 -9.97
CA ALA A 182 28.18 37.91 -9.88
C ALA A 182 27.84 36.68 -9.00
N LEU A 183 27.26 36.89 -7.81
CA LEU A 183 26.85 35.81 -6.91
C LEU A 183 25.64 35.03 -7.43
N ASN A 184 24.76 35.66 -8.23
CA ASN A 184 23.72 34.92 -8.93
C ASN A 184 24.30 34.01 -10.02
N ILE A 185 25.16 34.51 -10.92
CA ILE A 185 25.83 33.70 -11.94
C ILE A 185 26.58 32.50 -11.30
N LEU A 186 27.30 32.73 -10.20
CA LEU A 186 28.00 31.66 -9.47
C LEU A 186 27.02 30.60 -8.94
N THR A 187 25.93 31.01 -8.29
CA THR A 187 24.94 30.07 -7.73
C THR A 187 24.11 29.39 -8.81
N ASP A 188 23.87 30.00 -9.96
CA ASP A 188 23.25 29.35 -11.12
C ASP A 188 24.15 28.23 -11.66
N ILE A 189 25.44 28.51 -11.89
CA ILE A 189 26.42 27.50 -12.33
C ILE A 189 26.50 26.34 -11.32
N MET A 190 26.63 26.64 -10.01
CA MET A 190 26.68 25.61 -8.97
C MET A 190 25.39 24.78 -8.88
N THR A 191 24.22 25.40 -9.01
CA THR A 191 22.93 24.71 -8.96
C THR A 191 22.78 23.77 -10.14
N TYR A 192 22.98 24.26 -11.37
CA TYR A 192 22.75 23.44 -12.57
C TYR A 192 23.85 22.39 -12.81
N THR A 193 25.10 22.61 -12.36
CA THR A 193 26.15 21.57 -12.47
C THR A 193 26.03 20.45 -11.44
N LEU A 194 25.29 20.64 -10.34
CA LEU A 194 25.16 19.70 -9.22
C LEU A 194 24.83 18.23 -9.63
N PRO A 195 23.83 17.95 -10.49
CA PRO A 195 23.46 16.58 -10.83
C PRO A 195 24.38 15.91 -11.87
N LEU A 196 25.28 16.65 -12.55
CA LEU A 196 26.07 16.14 -13.68
C LEU A 196 26.80 14.84 -13.37
N ARG A 197 27.50 14.79 -12.23
CA ARG A 197 28.30 13.62 -11.81
C ARG A 197 27.45 12.37 -11.59
N VAL A 198 26.20 12.54 -11.16
CA VAL A 198 25.23 11.43 -10.97
C VAL A 198 24.64 11.02 -12.32
N ILE A 199 24.21 11.99 -13.14
CA ILE A 199 23.62 11.75 -14.48
C ILE A 199 24.57 10.91 -15.36
N PHE A 200 25.87 11.23 -15.37
CA PHE A 200 26.83 10.47 -16.17
C PHE A 200 26.99 9.02 -15.70
N LYS A 201 26.96 8.77 -14.38
CA LYS A 201 27.07 7.42 -13.79
C LYS A 201 25.77 6.61 -13.82
N LEU A 202 24.62 7.24 -14.04
CA LEU A 202 23.32 6.58 -13.96
C LEU A 202 22.99 5.76 -15.23
N GLN A 203 22.66 4.48 -15.06
CA GLN A 203 22.23 3.57 -16.13
C GLN A 203 20.73 3.72 -16.44
N VAL A 204 20.30 4.94 -16.81
CA VAL A 204 18.92 5.20 -17.25
C VAL A 204 18.76 5.02 -18.78
N PRO A 205 17.57 4.62 -19.26
CA PRO A 205 17.25 4.55 -20.68
C PRO A 205 17.58 5.86 -21.40
N VAL A 206 18.15 5.77 -22.62
CA VAL A 206 18.69 6.92 -23.36
C VAL A 206 17.68 8.07 -23.49
N LYS A 207 16.39 7.77 -23.69
CA LYS A 207 15.32 8.79 -23.77
C LYS A 207 15.12 9.57 -22.47
N GLN A 208 15.17 8.91 -21.32
CA GLN A 208 15.12 9.56 -20.01
C GLN A 208 16.41 10.36 -19.73
N LYS A 209 17.56 9.85 -20.19
CA LYS A 209 18.86 10.55 -20.12
C LYS A 209 18.87 11.84 -20.97
N VAL A 210 18.27 11.80 -22.16
CA VAL A 210 18.08 12.97 -23.04
C VAL A 210 17.12 13.99 -22.42
N ALA A 211 15.99 13.56 -21.85
CA ALA A 211 15.05 14.46 -21.17
C ALA A 211 15.71 15.19 -19.97
N LEU A 212 16.51 14.47 -19.18
CA LEU A 212 17.26 15.04 -18.06
C LEU A 212 18.39 15.99 -18.52
N GLY A 213 19.05 15.67 -19.64
CA GLY A 213 19.98 16.58 -20.31
C GLY A 213 19.31 17.85 -20.86
N PHE A 214 18.10 17.76 -21.38
CA PHE A 214 17.35 18.91 -21.89
C PHE A 214 16.95 19.89 -20.77
N ILE A 215 16.52 19.38 -19.60
CA ILE A 215 16.29 20.21 -18.40
C ILE A 215 17.55 20.99 -18.02
N LEU A 216 18.71 20.32 -18.05
CA LEU A 216 20.00 20.93 -17.76
C LEU A 216 20.37 22.02 -18.79
N CYS A 217 20.17 21.78 -20.08
CA CYS A 217 20.43 22.77 -21.13
C CYS A 217 19.60 24.06 -20.94
N ILE A 218 18.34 23.96 -20.53
CA ILE A 218 17.50 25.14 -20.24
C ILE A 218 17.98 25.86 -18.98
N GLY A 219 18.43 25.12 -17.96
CA GLY A 219 19.09 25.71 -16.79
C GLY A 219 20.35 26.50 -17.15
N LEU A 220 21.21 25.94 -18.00
CA LEU A 220 22.40 26.62 -18.50
C LEU A 220 22.08 27.84 -19.38
N PHE A 221 20.96 27.84 -20.10
CA PHE A 221 20.48 29.01 -20.84
C PHE A 221 20.10 30.18 -19.91
N ALA A 222 19.55 29.90 -18.72
CA ALA A 222 19.32 30.94 -17.72
C ALA A 222 20.63 31.62 -17.30
N CYS A 223 21.72 30.86 -17.07
CA CYS A 223 23.05 31.41 -16.81
C CYS A 223 23.55 32.35 -17.93
N VAL A 224 23.31 31.99 -19.20
CA VAL A 224 23.69 32.83 -20.35
C VAL A 224 22.91 34.14 -20.34
N SER A 225 21.61 34.11 -20.01
CA SER A 225 20.79 35.31 -19.82
C SER A 225 21.33 36.20 -18.69
N SER A 226 21.76 35.61 -17.57
CA SER A 226 22.40 36.33 -16.46
C SER A 226 23.71 37.03 -16.88
N ILE A 227 24.53 36.35 -17.69
CA ILE A 227 25.79 36.88 -18.23
C ILE A 227 25.54 38.00 -19.24
N ILE A 228 24.55 37.85 -20.13
CA ILE A 228 24.19 38.94 -21.06
C ILE A 228 23.73 40.16 -20.28
N ARG A 229 22.92 39.98 -19.23
CA ARG A 229 22.40 41.09 -18.42
C ARG A 229 23.47 41.85 -17.65
N ILE A 230 24.53 41.21 -17.14
CA ILE A 230 25.54 41.90 -16.32
C ILE A 230 26.30 43.00 -17.09
N THR A 231 26.40 42.89 -18.42
CA THR A 231 27.07 43.90 -19.27
C THR A 231 26.33 45.24 -19.28
N TYR A 232 25.01 45.22 -19.07
CA TYR A 232 24.15 46.41 -19.07
C TYR A 232 24.06 47.12 -17.72
N ILE A 233 24.41 46.44 -16.61
CA ILE A 233 24.31 47.01 -15.26
C ILE A 233 25.22 48.25 -15.06
N PRO A 234 26.49 48.27 -15.55
CA PRO A 234 27.32 49.48 -15.47
C PRO A 234 26.75 50.64 -16.28
N ALA A 235 26.23 50.38 -17.49
CA ALA A 235 25.66 51.41 -18.37
C ALA A 235 24.39 52.01 -17.76
N MET A 236 23.48 51.17 -17.23
CA MET A 236 22.23 51.56 -16.57
C MET A 236 22.41 52.64 -15.48
N LEU A 237 23.56 52.68 -14.81
CA LEU A 237 23.84 53.53 -13.65
C LEU A 237 24.89 54.61 -13.92
N SER A 238 25.35 54.76 -15.16
CA SER A 238 26.34 55.77 -15.56
C SER A 238 26.01 56.51 -16.86
N ASP A 239 25.13 55.97 -17.70
CA ASP A 239 24.64 56.63 -18.91
C ASP A 239 23.64 57.75 -18.54
N PRO A 240 23.75 58.96 -19.13
CA PRO A 240 22.76 60.03 -18.99
C PRO A 240 21.33 59.58 -19.31
N ASP A 241 21.14 58.63 -20.22
CA ASP A 241 19.85 58.13 -20.69
C ASP A 241 19.43 56.82 -20.02
N SER A 242 19.47 56.83 -18.68
CA SER A 242 19.19 55.64 -17.85
C SER A 242 17.84 54.97 -18.13
N THR A 243 16.78 55.71 -18.51
CA THR A 243 15.43 55.18 -18.81
C THR A 243 15.39 54.36 -20.10
N TRP A 244 16.27 54.65 -21.05
CA TRP A 244 16.44 53.90 -22.29
C TRP A 244 17.24 52.61 -22.08
N VAL A 245 18.38 52.71 -21.39
CA VAL A 245 19.32 51.59 -21.20
C VAL A 245 18.75 50.50 -20.28
N ILE A 246 18.06 50.88 -19.21
CA ILE A 246 17.44 49.93 -18.26
C ILE A 246 16.40 49.00 -18.90
N ALA A 247 15.78 49.40 -20.02
CA ALA A 247 14.83 48.56 -20.76
C ALA A 247 15.44 47.22 -21.20
N GLU A 248 16.72 47.22 -21.60
CA GLU A 248 17.42 45.99 -22.02
C GLU A 248 17.66 45.04 -20.85
N ALA A 249 18.11 45.58 -19.71
CA ALA A 249 18.26 44.80 -18.49
C ALA A 249 16.91 44.23 -18.00
N MET A 250 15.81 44.96 -18.17
CA MET A 250 14.47 44.53 -17.75
C MET A 250 13.92 43.37 -18.60
N TYR A 251 13.93 43.45 -19.94
CA TYR A 251 13.39 42.33 -20.73
C TYR A 251 14.28 41.08 -20.64
N TRP A 252 15.61 41.22 -20.52
CA TRP A 252 16.49 40.07 -20.24
C TRP A 252 16.22 39.45 -18.87
N SER A 253 15.87 40.26 -17.86
CA SER A 253 15.43 39.76 -16.55
C SER A 253 14.09 39.00 -16.65
N VAL A 254 13.16 39.41 -17.51
CA VAL A 254 11.93 38.65 -17.81
C VAL A 254 12.26 37.30 -18.48
N ILE A 255 13.17 37.27 -19.45
CA ILE A 255 13.58 36.03 -20.13
C ILE A 255 14.21 35.05 -19.13
N GLU A 256 15.14 35.53 -18.30
CA GLU A 256 15.88 34.76 -17.29
C GLU A 256 14.95 34.03 -16.30
N ILE A 257 14.05 34.77 -15.64
CA ILE A 257 13.16 34.17 -14.63
C ILE A 257 12.17 33.19 -15.24
N ASN A 258 11.65 33.46 -16.44
CA ASN A 258 10.64 32.60 -17.08
C ASN A 258 11.27 31.35 -17.72
N ALA A 259 12.53 31.42 -18.18
CA ALA A 259 13.30 30.24 -18.54
C ALA A 259 13.55 29.32 -17.32
N GLY A 260 13.90 29.90 -16.16
CA GLY A 260 14.06 29.17 -14.90
C GLY A 260 12.75 28.52 -14.40
N ILE A 261 11.63 29.25 -14.49
CA ILE A 261 10.28 28.69 -14.22
C ILE A 261 10.00 27.51 -15.16
N PHE A 262 10.26 27.63 -16.46
CA PHE A 262 10.05 26.53 -17.40
C PHE A 262 10.92 25.31 -17.08
N ALA A 263 12.23 25.50 -16.79
CA ALA A 263 13.13 24.42 -16.39
C ALA A 263 12.62 23.65 -15.15
N SER A 264 12.19 24.37 -14.10
CA SER A 264 11.59 23.78 -12.89
C SER A 264 10.21 23.14 -13.10
N SER A 265 9.57 23.38 -14.25
CA SER A 265 8.24 22.84 -14.59
C SER A 265 8.28 21.46 -15.21
N ILE A 266 9.32 21.17 -16.00
CA ILE A 266 9.42 19.96 -16.83
C ILE A 266 9.17 18.64 -16.07
N PRO A 267 9.69 18.42 -14.84
CA PRO A 267 9.41 17.19 -14.09
C PRO A 267 7.92 16.93 -13.84
N SER A 268 7.11 17.99 -13.72
CA SER A 268 5.66 17.90 -13.47
C SER A 268 4.85 17.51 -14.71
N PHE A 269 5.47 17.53 -15.90
CA PHE A 269 4.86 17.11 -17.16
C PHE A 269 5.08 15.62 -17.46
N LYS A 270 5.97 14.92 -16.73
CA LYS A 270 6.19 13.47 -16.92
C LYS A 270 4.88 12.65 -16.85
N PRO A 271 3.95 12.86 -15.88
CA PRO A 271 2.70 12.11 -15.82
C PRO A 271 1.75 12.38 -17.00
N ILE A 272 1.71 13.62 -17.51
CA ILE A 272 0.94 13.96 -18.71
C ILE A 272 1.54 13.25 -19.93
N ALA A 273 2.85 13.33 -20.09
CA ALA A 273 3.53 12.74 -21.24
C ALA A 273 3.45 11.20 -21.24
N SER A 274 3.47 10.52 -20.08
CA SER A 274 3.25 9.06 -20.02
C SER A 274 1.80 8.69 -20.31
N ARG A 275 0.81 9.46 -19.83
CA ARG A 275 -0.61 9.16 -20.02
C ARG A 275 -1.16 9.49 -21.40
N PHE A 276 -0.70 10.58 -22.03
CA PHE A 276 -1.27 11.08 -23.30
C PHE A 276 -0.33 10.98 -24.50
N ILE A 277 1.00 10.90 -24.31
CA ILE A 277 1.96 10.82 -25.41
C ILE A 277 3.06 9.76 -25.12
N PRO A 278 2.70 8.50 -24.78
CA PRO A 278 3.68 7.47 -24.36
C PRO A 278 4.76 7.20 -25.43
N ARG A 279 4.43 7.41 -26.72
CA ARG A 279 5.37 7.33 -27.84
C ARG A 279 6.57 8.30 -27.72
N LEU A 280 6.40 9.44 -27.05
CA LEU A 280 7.44 10.46 -26.85
C LEU A 280 8.41 10.09 -25.72
N ILE A 281 7.91 9.55 -24.61
CA ILE A 281 8.74 9.00 -23.52
C ILE A 281 9.45 7.72 -23.98
N GLY A 282 8.81 6.97 -24.86
CA GLY A 282 9.36 5.76 -25.44
C GLY A 282 9.10 4.49 -24.65
N GLU A 283 8.02 4.47 -23.87
CA GLU A 283 7.43 3.28 -23.27
C GLU A 283 6.69 2.47 -24.36
N TYR A 284 7.46 2.01 -25.34
CA TYR A 284 7.11 0.98 -26.31
C TYR A 284 8.41 0.29 -26.73
N SER A 285 8.77 -0.79 -26.02
CA SER A 285 9.42 -1.92 -26.66
C SER A 285 8.41 -2.42 -27.69
N ARG A 286 8.66 -2.09 -28.96
CA ARG A 286 7.73 -2.33 -30.04
C ARG A 286 7.96 -3.72 -30.60
N ASP A 287 7.00 -4.61 -30.36
CA ASP A 287 6.80 -5.81 -31.17
C ASP A 287 6.85 -5.47 -32.66
N LYS A 288 7.55 -6.31 -33.42
CA LYS A 288 7.68 -6.20 -34.88
C LYS A 288 7.43 -7.55 -35.53
N GLY A 289 6.25 -7.67 -36.15
CA GLY A 289 5.81 -8.84 -36.92
C GLY A 289 4.49 -9.37 -36.36
N TYR A 290 3.36 -9.37 -37.07
CA TYR A 290 3.14 -9.03 -38.48
C TYR A 290 1.80 -8.30 -38.70
N SER A 291 1.51 -7.93 -39.96
CA SER A 291 0.40 -7.07 -40.37
C SER A 291 -1.01 -7.65 -40.17
N GLY A 292 -1.90 -6.85 -39.60
CA GLY A 292 -3.30 -7.20 -39.37
C GLY A 292 -4.22 -7.25 -40.60
N TRP A 293 -5.49 -7.53 -40.30
CA TRP A 293 -6.64 -7.29 -41.15
C TRP A 293 -7.72 -6.56 -40.33
N SER A 294 -8.61 -5.85 -41.00
CA SER A 294 -9.53 -4.88 -40.40
C SER A 294 -10.83 -5.53 -39.92
N GLY A 295 -11.15 -5.34 -38.63
CA GLY A 295 -12.48 -5.57 -38.08
C GLY A 295 -13.04 -4.26 -37.50
N SER A 296 -13.92 -3.59 -38.25
CA SER A 296 -14.63 -2.41 -37.74
C SER A 296 -15.86 -2.87 -36.98
N HIS A 297 -15.93 -2.59 -35.67
CA HIS A 297 -17.19 -2.49 -34.96
C HIS A 297 -17.13 -1.45 -33.83
N ASP A 298 -17.77 -0.31 -34.10
CA ASP A 298 -18.24 0.64 -33.09
C ASP A 298 -19.29 -0.05 -32.19
N ALA A 299 -19.13 0.06 -30.88
CA ALA A 299 -20.22 -0.11 -29.92
C ALA A 299 -20.43 1.23 -29.19
N ARG A 300 -21.52 1.94 -29.52
CA ARG A 300 -21.77 3.30 -29.05
C ARG A 300 -22.38 3.35 -27.65
N LYS A 301 -21.92 4.32 -26.85
CA LYS A 301 -22.71 4.88 -25.74
C LYS A 301 -24.00 5.51 -26.27
N PHE A 302 -25.08 5.48 -25.48
CA PHE A 302 -26.34 6.12 -25.84
C PHE A 302 -26.80 7.15 -24.79
N SER A 303 -26.88 8.42 -25.22
CA SER A 303 -27.87 9.44 -24.80
C SER A 303 -27.64 10.68 -25.67
N GLY A 304 -28.60 11.26 -26.40
CA GLY A 304 -29.98 10.87 -26.64
C GLY A 304 -30.64 11.84 -27.65
N PHE A 305 -31.98 11.81 -27.74
CA PHE A 305 -32.87 12.73 -28.49
C PHE A 305 -33.00 12.63 -30.03
N SER A 306 -34.16 12.08 -30.44
CA SER A 306 -35.16 12.68 -31.38
C SER A 306 -35.44 12.02 -32.74
N LYS A 307 -36.63 11.38 -32.80
CA LYS A 307 -37.65 11.37 -33.90
C LYS A 307 -37.29 10.78 -35.30
N VAL A 308 -37.73 9.53 -35.53
CA VAL A 308 -38.90 9.10 -36.37
C VAL A 308 -39.18 9.86 -37.69
N PRO A 309 -39.54 9.22 -38.85
CA PRO A 309 -39.55 7.79 -39.22
C PRO A 309 -38.89 7.39 -40.57
N GLU A 310 -38.50 6.12 -40.65
CA GLU A 310 -38.75 5.11 -41.71
C GLU A 310 -39.23 5.54 -43.14
N GLN A 311 -38.54 5.02 -44.16
CA GLN A 311 -39.20 4.45 -45.35
C GLN A 311 -38.34 3.35 -46.02
N ASN A 312 -38.98 2.23 -46.37
CA ASN A 312 -38.38 1.08 -47.06
C ASN A 312 -38.16 1.32 -48.57
N ILE A 313 -37.21 0.59 -49.16
CA ILE A 313 -37.08 0.02 -50.52
C ILE A 313 -35.59 -0.39 -50.66
N GLY A 314 -35.18 -1.53 -51.21
CA GLY A 314 -35.93 -2.59 -51.89
C GLY A 314 -35.27 -2.97 -53.22
N LEU A 315 -34.52 -4.09 -53.19
CA LEU A 315 -34.15 -4.96 -54.33
C LEU A 315 -33.07 -4.55 -55.38
N ASP A 316 -32.45 -5.64 -55.88
CA ASP A 316 -32.03 -5.93 -57.26
C ASP A 316 -30.65 -5.55 -57.87
N SER A 317 -29.72 -6.53 -57.76
CA SER A 317 -29.29 -7.41 -58.87
C SER A 317 -28.17 -7.02 -59.89
N MET A 318 -27.61 -8.09 -60.49
CA MET A 318 -26.80 -8.19 -61.73
C MET A 318 -25.28 -7.84 -61.72
N ASP A 319 -24.44 -8.87 -61.52
CA ASP A 319 -23.72 -9.67 -62.58
C ASP A 319 -22.96 -8.94 -63.73
N PRO A 320 -21.96 -9.54 -64.42
CA PRO A 320 -20.59 -9.81 -63.96
C PRO A 320 -19.51 -9.33 -64.96
N ARG A 321 -18.21 -9.48 -64.60
CA ARG A 321 -17.11 -9.77 -65.57
C ARG A 321 -15.77 -10.13 -64.89
N GLN A 322 -15.27 -11.33 -65.17
CA GLN A 322 -13.87 -11.82 -65.03
C GLN A 322 -13.09 -11.56 -66.36
N PRO A 323 -11.79 -11.92 -66.55
CA PRO A 323 -10.87 -12.81 -65.78
C PRO A 323 -9.53 -12.08 -65.39
N ASP A 324 -8.36 -12.67 -65.07
CA ASP A 324 -7.84 -14.07 -65.05
C ASP A 324 -6.59 -14.21 -64.12
N GLY A 325 -6.19 -15.46 -63.79
CA GLY A 325 -4.88 -15.87 -63.21
C GLY A 325 -4.61 -15.49 -61.73
N ASP A 326 -4.01 -16.32 -60.86
CA ASP A 326 -3.09 -17.44 -61.07
C ASP A 326 -3.09 -18.39 -59.82
N ASN A 327 -2.29 -19.46 -59.86
CA ASN A 327 -2.32 -20.61 -58.96
C ASN A 327 -1.76 -20.36 -57.54
N MET A 328 -2.51 -20.79 -56.52
CA MET A 328 -1.93 -21.24 -55.23
C MET A 328 -2.65 -22.49 -54.70
N ILE A 329 -1.87 -23.44 -54.20
CA ILE A 329 -2.35 -24.64 -53.51
C ILE A 329 -2.83 -24.22 -52.11
N GLY A 330 -4.14 -24.13 -51.92
CA GLY A 330 -4.75 -23.78 -50.64
C GLY A 330 -5.16 -25.01 -49.84
N THR A 331 -4.44 -25.30 -48.76
CA THR A 331 -4.91 -26.22 -47.71
C THR A 331 -6.01 -25.54 -46.90
N GLN A 332 -7.26 -25.95 -47.06
CA GLN A 332 -8.36 -25.48 -46.22
C GLN A 332 -8.59 -26.43 -45.05
N ILE A 333 -8.50 -25.91 -43.82
CA ILE A 333 -8.91 -26.61 -42.60
C ILE A 333 -10.35 -26.20 -42.31
N GLY A 334 -11.29 -27.13 -42.50
CA GLY A 334 -12.71 -26.94 -42.18
C GLY A 334 -13.07 -27.60 -40.85
N TYR A 335 -13.83 -26.90 -40.01
CA TYR A 335 -14.34 -27.46 -38.75
C TYR A 335 -15.51 -28.42 -39.05
N GLY A 336 -15.38 -29.68 -38.67
CA GLY A 336 -16.34 -30.74 -39.01
C GLY A 336 -17.60 -30.69 -38.15
N GLY A 337 -18.71 -30.19 -38.71
CA GLY A 337 -20.05 -30.44 -38.17
C GLY A 337 -20.56 -31.83 -38.57
N THR A 338 -21.12 -32.57 -37.62
CA THR A 338 -21.54 -33.98 -37.81
C THR A 338 -22.81 -34.14 -38.64
N GLN A 339 -22.67 -34.23 -39.98
CA GLN A 339 -23.68 -34.85 -40.84
C GLN A 339 -23.05 -35.70 -41.95
N SER A 340 -23.53 -36.95 -42.06
CA SER A 340 -23.12 -37.91 -43.08
C SER A 340 -23.82 -37.63 -44.41
N GLN A 341 -23.04 -37.37 -45.46
CA GLN A 341 -23.49 -37.48 -46.86
C GLN A 341 -22.43 -38.18 -47.70
N GLU A 342 -22.83 -39.29 -48.34
CA GLU A 342 -22.00 -40.02 -49.29
C GLU A 342 -21.68 -39.15 -50.51
N ARG A 343 -20.42 -39.14 -50.96
CA ARG A 343 -19.99 -38.42 -52.17
C ARG A 343 -19.39 -39.40 -53.19
N ILE A 344 -20.03 -39.49 -54.35
CA ILE A 344 -19.64 -40.39 -55.44
C ILE A 344 -18.34 -39.91 -56.09
N ILE A 345 -17.34 -40.80 -56.20
CA ILE A 345 -16.01 -40.51 -56.75
C ILE A 345 -15.92 -40.97 -58.22
N PRO A 346 -15.53 -40.10 -59.18
CA PRO A 346 -15.24 -40.51 -60.56
C PRO A 346 -13.91 -41.26 -60.66
N GLN A 347 -13.87 -42.35 -61.43
CA GLN A 347 -12.67 -43.16 -61.62
C GLN A 347 -11.57 -42.42 -62.40
N GLY A 348 -10.30 -42.59 -62.00
CA GLY A 348 -9.15 -42.30 -62.86
C GLY A 348 -7.95 -41.56 -62.25
N LYS A 349 -7.97 -41.16 -60.97
CA LYS A 349 -6.83 -40.52 -60.31
C LYS A 349 -6.59 -41.08 -58.91
N ILE A 350 -5.32 -41.34 -58.59
CA ILE A 350 -4.87 -41.77 -57.26
C ILE A 350 -4.72 -40.52 -56.40
N TYR A 351 -5.43 -40.48 -55.28
CA TYR A 351 -5.28 -39.48 -54.23
C TYR A 351 -4.89 -40.19 -52.94
N ALA A 352 -3.82 -39.74 -52.30
CA ALA A 352 -3.51 -40.14 -50.93
C ALA A 352 -4.37 -39.28 -49.99
N HIS A 353 -5.28 -39.93 -49.26
CA HIS A 353 -6.04 -39.29 -48.19
C HIS A 353 -5.35 -39.63 -46.86
N THR A 354 -4.97 -38.60 -46.11
CA THR A 354 -4.44 -38.77 -44.75
C THR A 354 -5.42 -38.08 -43.81
N GLU A 355 -6.35 -38.85 -43.26
CA GLU A 355 -7.18 -38.40 -42.16
C GLU A 355 -6.31 -38.34 -40.90
N ILE A 356 -6.30 -37.18 -40.25
CA ILE A 356 -5.76 -37.01 -38.90
C ILE A 356 -6.97 -36.72 -38.01
N GLU A 357 -7.50 -37.76 -37.38
CA GLU A 357 -8.49 -37.59 -36.31
C GLU A 357 -7.79 -37.04 -35.08
N THR A 358 -7.90 -35.73 -34.84
CA THR A 358 -7.57 -35.15 -33.53
C THR A 358 -8.76 -35.37 -32.60
N ASN A 359 -8.83 -36.56 -31.99
CA ASN A 359 -9.62 -36.73 -30.77
C ASN A 359 -8.97 -35.88 -29.68
N VAL A 360 -9.53 -34.70 -29.42
CA VAL A 360 -9.21 -33.93 -28.23
C VAL A 360 -9.96 -34.57 -27.07
N GLU A 361 -9.46 -35.71 -26.60
CA GLU A 361 -9.81 -36.23 -25.29
C GLU A 361 -9.40 -35.17 -24.25
N ALA A 362 -10.27 -34.91 -23.27
CA ALA A 362 -9.91 -34.05 -22.16
C ALA A 362 -8.72 -34.69 -21.43
N ALA A 363 -7.61 -33.97 -21.34
CA ALA A 363 -6.37 -34.52 -20.80
C ALA A 363 -6.62 -35.09 -19.38
N SER A 364 -6.26 -36.35 -19.17
CA SER A 364 -6.45 -36.99 -17.87
C SER A 364 -5.43 -36.45 -16.87
N LEU A 365 -5.69 -36.64 -15.56
CA LEU A 365 -4.71 -36.29 -14.53
C LEU A 365 -3.36 -36.99 -14.77
N SER A 366 -3.35 -38.22 -15.28
CA SER A 366 -2.12 -38.95 -15.66
C SER A 366 -1.34 -38.30 -16.81
N ASP A 367 -2.00 -37.62 -17.74
CA ASP A 367 -1.33 -36.98 -18.88
C ASP A 367 -0.65 -35.68 -18.45
N VAL A 368 -1.36 -34.85 -17.67
CA VAL A 368 -0.86 -33.55 -17.20
C VAL A 368 0.09 -33.68 -16.00
N CYS A 369 -0.08 -34.70 -15.15
CA CYS A 369 0.76 -34.88 -13.96
C CYS A 369 2.09 -35.58 -14.26
N THR A 370 2.88 -35.00 -15.16
CA THR A 370 4.22 -35.50 -15.50
C THR A 370 5.26 -34.40 -15.41
N ASN A 371 6.47 -34.78 -15.01
CA ASN A 371 7.65 -33.91 -15.03
C ASN A 371 7.89 -33.28 -16.42
N SER A 372 7.46 -33.92 -17.52
CA SER A 372 7.58 -33.37 -18.87
C SER A 372 6.56 -32.26 -19.10
N HIS A 373 5.28 -32.50 -18.78
CA HIS A 373 4.21 -31.51 -18.95
C HIS A 373 4.44 -30.25 -18.12
N VAL A 374 4.81 -30.41 -16.84
CA VAL A 374 5.14 -29.27 -15.96
C VAL A 374 6.35 -28.49 -16.48
N LYS A 375 7.36 -29.15 -17.07
CA LYS A 375 8.51 -28.47 -17.70
C LYS A 375 8.11 -27.65 -18.92
N SER A 376 7.22 -28.15 -19.76
CA SER A 376 6.65 -27.36 -20.88
C SER A 376 5.70 -26.26 -20.41
N ALA A 377 5.08 -26.40 -19.24
CA ALA A 377 4.19 -25.41 -18.67
C ALA A 377 4.90 -24.30 -17.86
N LEU A 378 6.23 -24.37 -17.67
CA LEU A 378 6.96 -23.34 -16.93
C LEU A 378 6.71 -21.93 -17.51
N PRO A 379 6.50 -20.90 -16.66
CA PRO A 379 6.38 -19.54 -17.14
C PRO A 379 7.70 -19.05 -17.77
N SER A 380 7.60 -18.10 -18.69
CA SER A 380 8.76 -17.42 -19.26
C SER A 380 9.60 -16.75 -18.16
N ILE A 381 10.92 -16.86 -18.24
CA ILE A 381 11.86 -16.34 -17.22
C ILE A 381 11.72 -14.82 -17.00
N ASP A 382 11.17 -14.08 -17.97
CA ASP A 382 10.90 -12.64 -17.86
C ASP A 382 9.70 -12.26 -16.96
N LEU A 383 8.95 -13.22 -16.42
CA LEU A 383 7.70 -12.95 -15.68
C LEU A 383 7.92 -12.20 -14.35
N ILE A 384 9.05 -12.46 -13.68
CA ILE A 384 9.55 -11.70 -12.52
C ILE A 384 10.99 -11.34 -12.85
N ASN A 385 11.29 -10.03 -12.92
CA ASN A 385 12.61 -9.53 -13.33
C ASN A 385 13.73 -10.08 -12.43
N GLY A 386 14.42 -11.12 -12.91
CA GLY A 386 15.52 -11.74 -12.18
C GLY A 386 15.09 -12.80 -11.16
N LEU A 387 14.21 -13.73 -11.54
CA LEU A 387 14.16 -15.06 -10.92
C LEU A 387 14.60 -16.13 -11.93
N VAL A 388 15.19 -17.22 -11.43
CA VAL A 388 15.57 -18.38 -12.23
C VAL A 388 14.95 -19.63 -11.61
N ILE A 389 13.96 -20.21 -12.30
CA ILE A 389 13.39 -21.51 -11.95
C ILE A 389 14.37 -22.60 -12.40
N ASP A 390 14.60 -23.61 -11.55
CA ASP A 390 15.43 -24.78 -11.86
C ASP A 390 14.57 -25.92 -12.44
N PRO A 391 14.62 -26.20 -13.76
CA PRO A 391 13.79 -27.24 -14.38
C PRO A 391 14.25 -28.67 -14.02
N SER A 392 15.41 -28.83 -13.37
CA SER A 392 15.86 -30.12 -12.86
C SER A 392 15.24 -30.47 -11.49
N SER A 393 14.81 -29.45 -10.73
CA SER A 393 14.17 -29.60 -9.42
C SER A 393 12.72 -30.09 -9.44
N ILE A 394 12.08 -30.09 -10.61
CA ILE A 394 10.66 -30.41 -10.75
C ILE A 394 10.39 -31.88 -10.44
N THR A 395 9.48 -32.13 -9.50
CA THR A 395 8.89 -33.46 -9.29
C THR A 395 7.37 -33.38 -9.26
N THR A 396 6.73 -34.38 -9.87
CA THR A 396 5.26 -34.52 -9.96
C THR A 396 4.80 -35.85 -9.37
N ASN A 397 3.72 -35.84 -8.58
CA ASN A 397 3.08 -37.04 -8.06
C ASN A 397 1.55 -36.92 -8.15
N ALA A 398 0.92 -37.80 -8.94
CA ALA A 398 -0.53 -37.86 -9.06
C ALA A 398 -1.15 -38.54 -7.82
N VAL A 399 -2.17 -37.92 -7.24
CA VAL A 399 -2.93 -38.42 -6.10
C VAL A 399 -4.38 -38.58 -6.53
N TYR A 400 -4.91 -39.79 -6.32
CA TYR A 400 -6.28 -40.17 -6.70
C TYR A 400 -7.09 -40.56 -5.46
N ASN A 401 -8.39 -40.27 -5.48
CA ASN A 401 -9.35 -40.51 -4.42
C ASN A 401 -8.90 -39.95 -3.06
N ALA A 402 -8.29 -38.75 -3.06
CA ALA A 402 -7.93 -38.09 -1.81
C ALA A 402 -9.19 -37.78 -1.00
N SER A 403 -9.06 -37.85 0.31
CA SER A 403 -10.09 -37.43 1.25
C SER A 403 -9.44 -36.69 2.41
N THR A 404 -10.12 -35.68 2.90
CA THR A 404 -9.66 -34.88 4.04
C THR A 404 -10.79 -34.73 5.06
N PRO A 405 -10.52 -34.98 6.35
CA PRO A 405 -11.48 -34.68 7.39
C PRO A 405 -11.75 -33.18 7.41
N GLY A 406 -12.97 -32.79 7.80
CA GLY A 406 -13.30 -31.39 8.02
C GLY A 406 -12.58 -30.87 9.26
N GLY A 407 -12.17 -29.60 9.20
CA GLY A 407 -11.57 -28.87 10.31
C GLY A 407 -12.01 -27.41 10.27
N ASP A 408 -11.36 -26.54 11.03
CA ASP A 408 -11.78 -25.14 11.12
C ASP A 408 -11.63 -24.39 9.77
N TYR A 409 -10.63 -24.72 8.95
CA TYR A 409 -10.34 -24.03 7.68
C TYR A 409 -11.21 -24.43 6.47
N PHE A 410 -11.77 -25.65 6.47
CA PHE A 410 -12.62 -26.16 5.38
C PHE A 410 -13.48 -27.36 5.85
N PRO A 411 -14.68 -27.56 5.27
CA PRO A 411 -15.50 -28.73 5.56
C PRO A 411 -14.86 -30.03 5.06
N ALA A 412 -15.37 -31.17 5.52
CA ALA A 412 -14.89 -32.47 5.07
C ALA A 412 -15.13 -32.66 3.56
N ALA A 413 -14.15 -33.25 2.87
CA ALA A 413 -14.29 -33.60 1.46
C ALA A 413 -13.77 -35.01 1.16
N SER A 414 -14.46 -35.68 0.25
CA SER A 414 -14.18 -37.05 -0.19
C SER A 414 -14.05 -37.10 -1.70
N ALA A 415 -13.04 -37.85 -2.19
CA ALA A 415 -12.80 -38.13 -3.60
C ALA A 415 -12.56 -36.88 -4.47
N TYR A 416 -11.42 -36.22 -4.22
CA TYR A 416 -10.81 -35.28 -5.16
C TYR A 416 -9.44 -35.77 -5.63
N ASP A 417 -9.06 -35.40 -6.84
CA ASP A 417 -7.88 -35.89 -7.54
C ASP A 417 -6.98 -34.70 -7.89
N PHE A 418 -5.66 -34.83 -7.70
CA PHE A 418 -4.72 -33.73 -7.94
C PHE A 418 -3.29 -34.18 -8.26
N CYS A 419 -2.55 -33.32 -8.93
CA CYS A 419 -1.11 -33.43 -9.10
C CYS A 419 -0.40 -32.62 -8.01
N ASN A 420 0.37 -33.28 -7.15
CA ASN A 420 1.35 -32.61 -6.30
C ASN A 420 2.57 -32.28 -7.15
N VAL A 421 2.89 -30.99 -7.30
CA VAL A 421 4.02 -30.46 -8.05
C VAL A 421 4.94 -29.72 -7.08
N THR A 422 6.22 -30.09 -7.04
CA THR A 422 7.25 -29.30 -6.36
C THR A 422 8.24 -28.77 -7.37
N LEU A 423 8.74 -27.56 -7.15
CA LEU A 423 9.78 -26.92 -7.94
C LEU A 423 10.59 -25.94 -7.09
N THR A 424 11.73 -25.50 -7.59
CA THR A 424 12.56 -24.49 -6.92
C THR A 424 12.97 -23.35 -7.85
N TYR A 425 13.19 -22.19 -7.26
CA TYR A 425 13.75 -21.03 -7.93
C TYR A 425 14.81 -20.34 -7.06
N ALA A 426 15.62 -19.48 -7.68
CA ALA A 426 16.67 -18.70 -7.03
C ALA A 426 16.75 -17.29 -7.61
N HIS A 427 17.34 -16.36 -6.86
CA HIS A 427 17.58 -14.98 -7.31
C HIS A 427 19.01 -14.83 -7.86
N PRO A 428 19.23 -14.36 -9.10
CA PRO A 428 20.57 -14.14 -9.65
C PRO A 428 21.42 -13.22 -8.77
N GLY A 429 22.58 -13.73 -8.35
CA GLY A 429 23.51 -13.00 -7.47
C GLY A 429 23.23 -13.19 -5.97
N ARG A 430 22.12 -13.82 -5.59
CA ARG A 430 21.96 -14.45 -4.28
C ARG A 430 22.40 -15.92 -4.37
N ASN A 431 22.78 -16.50 -3.24
CA ASN A 431 23.06 -17.93 -3.11
C ASN A 431 21.92 -18.56 -2.29
N ASP A 432 20.71 -18.42 -2.80
CA ASP A 432 19.47 -18.90 -2.20
C ASP A 432 18.80 -19.97 -3.07
N ARG A 433 17.82 -20.67 -2.48
CA ARG A 433 16.95 -21.61 -3.18
C ARG A 433 15.62 -21.67 -2.44
N VAL A 434 14.57 -21.22 -3.10
CA VAL A 434 13.21 -21.21 -2.57
C VAL A 434 12.47 -22.42 -3.14
N HIS A 435 11.78 -23.15 -2.27
CA HIS A 435 10.99 -24.33 -2.61
C HIS A 435 9.50 -23.95 -2.66
N LEU A 436 8.85 -24.25 -3.79
CA LEU A 436 7.41 -24.15 -3.95
C LEU A 436 6.81 -25.55 -3.99
N LYS A 437 5.63 -25.70 -3.39
CA LYS A 437 4.80 -26.90 -3.49
C LYS A 437 3.39 -26.48 -3.88
N LEU A 438 2.85 -27.13 -4.90
CA LEU A 438 1.61 -26.77 -5.58
C LEU A 438 0.74 -28.02 -5.69
N TRP A 439 -0.56 -27.88 -5.44
CA TRP A 439 -1.56 -28.91 -5.69
C TRP A 439 -2.46 -28.46 -6.85
N MET A 440 -2.37 -29.17 -7.97
CA MET A 440 -3.09 -28.88 -9.20
C MET A 440 -4.28 -29.86 -9.31
N PRO A 441 -5.56 -29.46 -9.15
CA PRO A 441 -6.71 -30.37 -9.31
C PRO A 441 -6.71 -31.10 -10.66
N ALA A 442 -7.41 -32.22 -10.75
CA ALA A 442 -7.65 -32.89 -12.02
C ALA A 442 -8.29 -31.94 -13.06
N PRO A 443 -7.99 -32.04 -14.37
CA PRO A 443 -8.45 -31.06 -15.36
C PRO A 443 -9.98 -30.90 -15.49
N ASP A 444 -10.75 -31.92 -15.14
CA ASP A 444 -12.21 -31.91 -15.05
C ASP A 444 -12.74 -31.26 -13.75
N GLN A 445 -11.92 -31.21 -12.70
CA GLN A 445 -12.23 -30.59 -11.40
C GLN A 445 -11.78 -29.12 -11.33
N PHE A 446 -10.87 -28.68 -12.20
CA PHE A 446 -10.33 -27.31 -12.21
C PHE A 446 -11.37 -26.26 -12.69
N GLN A 447 -11.49 -25.16 -11.93
CA GLN A 447 -12.51 -24.11 -12.14
C GLN A 447 -11.92 -22.74 -12.50
N ASN A 448 -10.71 -22.69 -13.09
CA ASN A 448 -9.98 -21.44 -13.36
C ASN A 448 -9.72 -20.60 -12.11
N ARG A 449 -9.34 -21.24 -10.99
CA ARG A 449 -9.03 -20.59 -9.71
C ARG A 449 -7.60 -20.88 -9.26
N TRP A 450 -6.99 -19.92 -8.58
CA TRP A 450 -5.71 -20.02 -7.89
C TRP A 450 -5.88 -19.66 -6.41
N LEU A 451 -5.21 -20.38 -5.51
CA LEU A 451 -5.19 -20.11 -4.07
C LEU A 451 -3.76 -20.03 -3.54
N SER A 452 -3.41 -18.90 -2.94
CA SER A 452 -2.24 -18.79 -2.05
C SER A 452 -2.67 -19.00 -0.60
N THR A 453 -1.87 -19.76 0.15
CA THR A 453 -2.09 -20.04 1.59
C THR A 453 -0.93 -19.51 2.43
N GLY A 454 -1.17 -19.31 3.73
CA GLY A 454 -0.25 -18.62 4.64
C GLY A 454 0.30 -19.45 5.82
N GLY A 455 1.13 -18.79 6.61
CA GLY A 455 1.85 -19.31 7.76
C GLY A 455 1.15 -19.17 9.12
N GLY A 456 1.92 -19.40 10.19
CA GLY A 456 1.49 -19.39 11.59
C GLY A 456 2.68 -19.21 12.53
N GLY A 457 2.57 -18.29 13.50
CA GLY A 457 3.69 -17.95 14.40
C GLY A 457 4.90 -17.43 13.63
N PHE A 458 6.00 -18.20 13.61
CA PHE A 458 7.18 -17.92 12.79
C PHE A 458 7.32 -18.84 11.56
N ALA A 459 6.37 -19.76 11.32
CA ALA A 459 6.33 -20.53 10.08
C ALA A 459 5.66 -19.71 8.97
N ILE A 460 6.24 -19.69 7.76
CA ILE A 460 5.72 -18.99 6.57
C ILE A 460 4.63 -19.79 5.82
N ASN A 461 4.38 -21.03 6.25
CA ASN A 461 3.38 -21.94 5.68
C ASN A 461 2.90 -22.92 6.77
N HIS A 462 1.74 -23.55 6.57
CA HIS A 462 1.20 -24.62 7.43
C HIS A 462 1.30 -26.01 6.75
N ASP A 463 2.46 -26.32 6.17
CA ASP A 463 2.67 -27.52 5.36
C ASP A 463 1.56 -27.69 4.30
N GLU A 464 1.11 -28.93 4.09
CA GLU A 464 0.02 -29.26 3.17
C GLU A 464 -1.38 -29.10 3.81
N GLN A 465 -1.50 -28.60 5.05
CA GLN A 465 -2.77 -28.63 5.79
C GLN A 465 -3.86 -27.74 5.18
N GLN A 466 -3.51 -26.61 4.58
CA GLN A 466 -4.46 -25.65 4.01
C GLN A 466 -4.75 -25.86 2.51
N LEU A 467 -3.88 -26.61 1.80
CA LEU A 467 -4.02 -26.88 0.36
C LEU A 467 -5.32 -27.61 -0.05
N PRO A 468 -5.91 -28.54 0.74
CA PRO A 468 -7.18 -29.17 0.41
C PRO A 468 -8.30 -28.17 0.15
N GLY A 469 -8.37 -27.07 0.92
CA GLY A 469 -9.40 -26.05 0.77
C GLY A 469 -9.45 -25.43 -0.63
N GLY A 470 -8.30 -25.29 -1.32
CA GLY A 470 -8.26 -24.83 -2.69
C GLY A 470 -8.75 -25.88 -3.69
N VAL A 471 -8.17 -27.10 -3.61
CA VAL A 471 -8.46 -28.19 -4.55
C VAL A 471 -9.93 -28.61 -4.50
N GLN A 472 -10.54 -28.65 -3.32
CA GLN A 472 -11.96 -28.94 -3.11
C GLN A 472 -12.91 -27.96 -3.83
N TYR A 473 -12.48 -26.69 -4.03
CA TYR A 473 -13.23 -25.69 -4.78
C TYR A 473 -12.67 -25.47 -6.20
N GLY A 474 -11.91 -26.43 -6.73
CA GLY A 474 -11.38 -26.42 -8.10
C GLY A 474 -10.27 -25.39 -8.33
N ALA A 475 -9.58 -24.94 -7.27
CA ALA A 475 -8.43 -24.06 -7.37
C ALA A 475 -7.12 -24.86 -7.35
N ALA A 476 -6.16 -24.44 -8.20
CA ALA A 476 -4.76 -24.79 -7.98
C ALA A 476 -4.26 -24.03 -6.74
N ALA A 477 -3.67 -24.74 -5.78
CA ALA A 477 -3.26 -24.18 -4.49
C ALA A 477 -1.75 -24.27 -4.28
N GLY A 478 -1.14 -23.38 -3.50
CA GLY A 478 0.31 -23.43 -3.26
C GLY A 478 0.82 -22.84 -1.94
N ILE A 479 2.03 -23.30 -1.58
CA ILE A 479 2.86 -22.85 -0.44
C ILE A 479 4.33 -22.61 -0.87
N THR A 480 5.06 -21.87 -0.04
CA THR A 480 6.48 -21.54 -0.19
C THR A 480 7.24 -21.85 1.12
N ASP A 481 8.54 -22.19 1.02
CA ASP A 481 9.44 -22.30 2.19
C ASP A 481 10.16 -20.98 2.53
N GLY A 482 9.90 -19.90 1.78
CA GLY A 482 10.58 -18.60 1.96
C GLY A 482 12.08 -18.58 1.66
N GLY A 483 12.65 -19.68 1.14
CA GLY A 483 14.09 -19.86 1.02
C GLY A 483 14.77 -20.26 2.34
N PHE A 484 13.99 -20.70 3.34
CA PHE A 484 14.52 -21.08 4.67
C PHE A 484 15.14 -22.50 4.67
N GLY A 485 15.14 -23.18 3.52
CA GLY A 485 15.85 -24.44 3.27
C GLY A 485 15.00 -25.70 3.49
N SER A 486 13.86 -25.57 4.16
CA SER A 486 12.81 -26.58 4.22
C SER A 486 11.47 -25.93 4.60
N PHE A 487 10.35 -26.56 4.22
CA PHE A 487 9.01 -26.09 4.60
C PHE A 487 8.79 -26.01 6.12
N TYR A 488 9.55 -26.79 6.90
CA TYR A 488 9.50 -26.83 8.37
C TYR A 488 10.46 -25.85 9.06
N THR A 489 11.38 -25.21 8.32
CA THR A 489 12.30 -24.22 8.91
C THR A 489 11.52 -22.94 9.19
N GLN A 490 11.53 -22.46 10.43
CA GLN A 490 10.83 -21.25 10.82
C GLN A 490 11.72 -20.00 10.69
N PHE A 491 11.06 -18.84 10.56
CA PHE A 491 11.69 -17.54 10.35
C PHE A 491 12.66 -17.15 11.48
N ASP A 492 12.34 -17.47 12.75
CA ASP A 492 13.22 -17.20 13.89
C ASP A 492 14.61 -17.83 13.70
N GLN A 493 14.68 -19.03 13.13
CA GLN A 493 15.91 -19.82 12.98
C GLN A 493 16.85 -19.24 11.93
N VAL A 494 16.30 -18.49 10.97
CA VAL A 494 17.04 -17.90 9.83
C VAL A 494 17.14 -16.37 9.89
N PHE A 495 16.39 -15.73 10.79
CA PHE A 495 16.34 -14.27 10.93
C PHE A 495 17.67 -13.66 11.41
N LEU A 496 18.33 -14.26 12.39
CA LEU A 496 19.55 -13.71 12.98
C LEU A 496 20.79 -14.43 12.44
N LEU A 497 21.64 -13.70 11.71
CA LEU A 497 22.90 -14.25 11.22
C LEU A 497 23.90 -14.44 12.37
N ALA A 498 24.80 -15.42 12.23
CA ALA A 498 25.82 -15.76 13.24
C ALA A 498 26.78 -14.61 13.62
N ASN A 499 26.80 -13.51 12.84
CA ASN A 499 27.54 -12.28 13.15
C ASN A 499 26.75 -11.25 13.98
N GLY A 500 25.54 -11.60 14.46
CA GLY A 500 24.66 -10.70 15.22
C GLY A 500 23.93 -9.65 14.37
N THR A 501 23.78 -9.87 13.06
CA THR A 501 23.07 -8.94 12.16
C THR A 501 21.80 -9.58 11.57
N ILE A 502 20.84 -8.74 11.20
CA ILE A 502 19.57 -9.15 10.60
C ILE A 502 19.81 -9.76 9.22
N ASN A 503 19.28 -10.95 9.00
CA ASN A 503 19.10 -11.53 7.68
C ASN A 503 17.93 -10.82 6.96
N TYR A 504 18.22 -9.67 6.35
CA TYR A 504 17.19 -8.87 5.68
C TYR A 504 16.49 -9.63 4.55
N GLU A 505 17.17 -10.58 3.91
CA GLU A 505 16.56 -11.38 2.84
C GLU A 505 15.48 -12.32 3.42
N ALA A 506 15.78 -13.08 4.47
CA ALA A 506 14.75 -13.88 5.15
C ALA A 506 13.59 -13.02 5.70
N LEU A 507 13.89 -11.82 6.20
CA LEU A 507 12.91 -10.85 6.69
C LEU A 507 11.96 -10.36 5.57
N TYR A 508 12.47 -10.03 4.37
CA TYR A 508 11.61 -9.65 3.24
C TYR A 508 10.81 -10.85 2.71
N MET A 509 11.42 -12.03 2.64
CA MET A 509 10.76 -13.27 2.22
C MET A 509 9.56 -13.59 3.11
N PHE A 510 9.74 -13.55 4.44
CA PHE A 510 8.66 -13.70 5.43
C PHE A 510 7.62 -12.56 5.35
N GLY A 511 8.07 -11.31 5.28
CA GLY A 511 7.18 -10.15 5.38
C GLY A 511 6.18 -10.00 4.25
N TYR A 512 6.61 -10.28 3.01
CA TYR A 512 5.75 -10.19 1.82
C TYR A 512 6.28 -10.91 0.57
N GLN A 513 7.59 -11.03 0.39
CA GLN A 513 8.19 -11.33 -0.92
C GLN A 513 7.96 -12.77 -1.38
N ALA A 514 8.11 -13.76 -0.51
CA ALA A 514 7.99 -15.17 -0.91
C ALA A 514 6.56 -15.52 -1.38
N HIS A 515 5.56 -14.92 -0.74
CA HIS A 515 4.14 -15.09 -1.06
C HIS A 515 3.75 -14.43 -2.39
N HIS A 516 4.29 -13.24 -2.67
CA HIS A 516 4.15 -12.58 -3.96
C HIS A 516 4.74 -13.43 -5.10
N GLU A 517 5.96 -13.95 -4.90
CA GLU A 517 6.66 -14.77 -5.89
C GLU A 517 5.96 -16.12 -6.12
N LEU A 518 5.51 -16.78 -5.04
CA LEU A 518 4.64 -17.95 -5.09
C LEU A 518 3.38 -17.68 -5.92
N SER A 519 2.68 -16.58 -5.66
CA SER A 519 1.44 -16.22 -6.33
C SER A 519 1.67 -15.96 -7.83
N VAL A 520 2.68 -15.17 -8.17
CA VAL A 520 3.00 -14.84 -9.58
C VAL A 520 3.48 -16.06 -10.37
N ILE A 521 4.39 -16.88 -9.83
CA ILE A 521 4.85 -18.13 -10.47
C ILE A 521 3.69 -19.12 -10.58
N GLY A 522 2.95 -19.32 -9.48
CA GLY A 522 1.84 -20.26 -9.38
C GLY A 522 0.70 -19.97 -10.34
N LYS A 523 0.25 -18.71 -10.45
CA LYS A 523 -0.78 -18.29 -11.42
C LYS A 523 -0.37 -18.55 -12.87
N ALA A 524 0.86 -18.22 -13.22
CA ALA A 524 1.34 -18.40 -14.60
C ALA A 524 1.58 -19.87 -14.96
N LEU A 525 2.15 -20.65 -14.05
CA LEU A 525 2.24 -22.10 -14.21
C LEU A 525 0.84 -22.74 -14.31
N THR A 526 -0.13 -22.29 -13.51
CA THR A 526 -1.52 -22.77 -13.56
C THR A 526 -2.15 -22.53 -14.94
N LYS A 527 -2.04 -21.31 -15.48
CA LYS A 527 -2.57 -21.00 -16.82
C LYS A 527 -1.99 -21.90 -17.91
N ASN A 528 -0.67 -22.12 -17.86
CA ASN A 528 0.03 -22.94 -18.83
C ASN A 528 -0.28 -24.44 -18.67
N PHE A 529 -0.36 -24.93 -17.42
CA PHE A 529 -0.60 -26.34 -17.08
C PHE A 529 -1.95 -26.84 -17.60
N TYR A 530 -2.99 -26.02 -17.50
CA TYR A 530 -4.34 -26.33 -18.01
C TYR A 530 -4.62 -25.76 -19.42
N GLY A 531 -3.66 -25.07 -20.04
CA GLY A 531 -3.84 -24.48 -21.38
C GLY A 531 -4.94 -23.41 -21.46
N THR A 532 -5.20 -22.67 -20.40
CA THR A 532 -6.36 -21.76 -20.27
C THR A 532 -6.32 -20.53 -21.19
N GLY A 533 -5.14 -20.21 -21.75
CA GLY A 533 -4.93 -19.03 -22.57
C GLY A 533 -5.35 -17.73 -21.88
N ASP A 534 -6.14 -16.93 -22.59
CA ASP A 534 -6.63 -15.62 -22.13
C ASP A 534 -7.79 -15.69 -21.12
N ALA A 535 -8.26 -16.89 -20.73
CA ALA A 535 -9.32 -17.03 -19.73
C ALA A 535 -8.92 -16.34 -18.40
N LYS A 536 -9.92 -15.78 -17.70
CA LYS A 536 -9.70 -15.22 -16.37
C LYS A 536 -9.38 -16.35 -15.41
N LEU A 537 -8.20 -16.27 -14.79
CA LEU A 537 -7.83 -17.06 -13.62
C LEU A 537 -8.15 -16.19 -12.40
N TYR A 538 -9.13 -16.60 -11.59
CA TYR A 538 -9.46 -15.91 -10.34
C TYR A 538 -8.42 -16.25 -9.28
N ALA A 539 -7.89 -15.23 -8.60
CA ALA A 539 -6.82 -15.39 -7.62
C ALA A 539 -7.31 -15.11 -6.20
N TYR A 540 -7.12 -16.08 -5.30
CA TYR A 540 -7.58 -16.03 -3.92
C TYR A 540 -6.42 -16.15 -2.92
N TRP A 541 -6.60 -15.54 -1.74
CA TRP A 541 -5.81 -15.79 -0.54
C TRP A 541 -6.67 -16.44 0.53
N GLN A 542 -6.11 -17.39 1.30
CA GLN A 542 -6.69 -17.86 2.56
C GLN A 542 -5.58 -18.05 3.60
N GLY A 543 -5.72 -17.39 4.75
CA GLY A 543 -4.81 -17.57 5.88
C GLY A 543 -5.38 -17.01 7.19
N CYS A 544 -4.86 -17.49 8.32
CA CYS A 544 -5.23 -17.03 9.65
C CYS A 544 -3.96 -16.80 10.50
N SER A 545 -4.04 -16.01 11.58
CA SER A 545 -2.87 -15.68 12.43
C SER A 545 -1.80 -14.90 11.64
N GLU A 546 -0.57 -15.40 11.60
CA GLU A 546 0.47 -14.91 10.70
C GLU A 546 0.05 -14.98 9.22
N GLY A 547 -0.61 -16.06 8.78
CA GLY A 547 -1.24 -16.14 7.45
C GLY A 547 -2.32 -15.09 7.20
N GLY A 548 -2.90 -14.51 8.26
CA GLY A 548 -3.79 -13.36 8.17
C GLY A 548 -3.02 -12.04 7.98
N ARG A 549 -1.88 -11.88 8.67
CA ARG A 549 -0.96 -10.75 8.46
C ARG A 549 -0.37 -10.79 7.06
N GLU A 550 0.17 -11.93 6.64
CA GLU A 550 0.68 -12.15 5.28
C GLU A 550 -0.37 -11.79 4.22
N GLY A 551 -1.63 -12.20 4.42
CA GLY A 551 -2.76 -11.83 3.56
C GLY A 551 -2.99 -10.33 3.47
N PHE A 552 -3.05 -9.61 4.60
CA PHE A 552 -3.13 -8.14 4.57
C PHE A 552 -1.86 -7.50 3.99
N SER A 553 -0.68 -8.10 4.15
CA SER A 553 0.57 -7.64 3.54
C SER A 553 0.51 -7.74 2.01
N GLN A 554 -0.08 -8.81 1.47
CA GLN A 554 -0.36 -8.90 0.03
C GLN A 554 -1.38 -7.83 -0.41
N VAL A 555 -2.53 -7.74 0.26
CA VAL A 555 -3.62 -6.77 -0.04
C VAL A 555 -3.12 -5.31 -0.01
N GLN A 556 -2.23 -4.95 0.91
CA GLN A 556 -1.65 -3.62 1.03
C GLN A 556 -0.64 -3.28 -0.08
N ARG A 557 0.00 -4.30 -0.69
CA ARG A 557 1.17 -4.12 -1.57
C ARG A 557 0.90 -4.45 -3.04
N PHE A 558 0.05 -5.44 -3.32
CA PHE A 558 -0.08 -6.05 -4.64
C PHE A 558 -1.55 -6.17 -5.09
N GLN A 559 -1.83 -5.75 -6.33
CA GLN A 559 -3.16 -5.83 -6.95
C GLN A 559 -3.34 -7.18 -7.67
N GLU A 560 -3.12 -8.29 -6.96
CA GLU A 560 -2.90 -9.59 -7.60
C GLU A 560 -3.87 -10.71 -7.19
N PHE A 561 -4.79 -10.40 -6.28
CA PHE A 561 -5.85 -11.27 -5.79
C PHE A 561 -7.21 -10.61 -6.04
N ASP A 562 -8.18 -11.37 -6.57
CA ASP A 562 -9.57 -10.97 -6.67
C ASP A 562 -10.29 -11.06 -5.31
N GLY A 563 -9.81 -11.92 -4.41
CA GLY A 563 -10.35 -12.03 -3.06
C GLY A 563 -9.34 -12.52 -2.02
N ALA A 564 -9.52 -12.13 -0.76
CA ALA A 564 -8.76 -12.63 0.38
C ALA A 564 -9.67 -13.02 1.56
N VAL A 565 -9.55 -14.26 2.04
CA VAL A 565 -10.02 -14.70 3.36
C VAL A 565 -8.89 -14.44 4.37
N ILE A 566 -9.16 -13.61 5.37
CA ILE A 566 -8.18 -13.20 6.37
C ILE A 566 -8.73 -13.47 7.77
N GLY A 567 -8.23 -14.51 8.43
CA GLY A 567 -8.55 -14.84 9.81
C GLY A 567 -7.58 -14.21 10.79
N ALA A 568 -8.06 -13.74 11.95
CA ALA A 568 -7.30 -13.31 13.13
C ALA A 568 -5.88 -12.77 12.84
N PRO A 569 -5.71 -11.70 12.05
CA PRO A 569 -4.40 -11.32 11.51
C PRO A 569 -3.46 -10.72 12.56
N ALA A 570 -2.19 -11.14 12.54
CA ALA A 570 -1.09 -10.62 13.37
C ALA A 570 -0.61 -9.22 12.95
N LEU A 571 -1.54 -8.27 12.86
CA LEU A 571 -1.28 -6.86 12.55
C LEU A 571 -0.53 -6.17 13.70
N ARG A 572 0.16 -5.07 13.36
CA ARG A 572 1.03 -4.33 14.28
C ARG A 572 2.09 -5.23 14.90
N TYR A 573 2.80 -5.99 14.07
CA TYR A 573 3.59 -7.16 14.50
C TYR A 573 4.54 -6.89 15.68
N GLY A 574 5.21 -5.73 15.72
CA GLY A 574 6.09 -5.38 16.84
C GLY A 574 5.37 -5.10 18.16
N GLN A 575 4.12 -4.63 18.10
CA GLN A 575 3.21 -4.48 19.23
C GLN A 575 2.68 -5.86 19.63
N GLN A 576 2.14 -6.62 18.68
CA GLN A 576 1.56 -7.94 18.91
C GLN A 576 2.56 -8.93 19.51
N GLN A 577 3.74 -9.09 18.91
CA GLN A 577 4.76 -10.02 19.42
C GLN A 577 5.29 -9.65 20.81
N ALA A 578 5.31 -8.36 21.15
CA ALA A 578 5.63 -7.91 22.50
C ALA A 578 4.43 -8.03 23.47
N ASN A 579 3.18 -7.97 22.98
CA ASN A 579 1.98 -8.05 23.82
C ASN A 579 1.81 -9.41 24.51
N HIS A 580 2.33 -10.48 23.91
CA HIS A 580 2.46 -11.79 24.57
C HIS A 580 3.23 -11.74 25.89
N LEU A 581 4.00 -10.67 26.17
CA LEU A 581 4.66 -10.46 27.47
C LEU A 581 3.76 -9.78 28.51
N TYR A 582 2.62 -9.21 28.12
CA TYR A 582 1.86 -8.32 29.00
C TYR A 582 1.26 -9.07 30.19
N GLY A 583 0.72 -10.26 29.99
CA GLY A 583 0.21 -11.13 31.05
C GLY A 583 1.27 -11.39 32.13
N ASN A 584 2.39 -11.98 31.71
CA ASN A 584 3.57 -12.20 32.55
C ASN A 584 4.08 -10.94 33.27
N LEU A 585 4.06 -9.78 32.61
CA LEU A 585 4.47 -8.52 33.23
C LEU A 585 3.48 -8.04 34.30
N VAL A 586 2.18 -8.30 34.15
CA VAL A 586 1.18 -8.04 35.20
C VAL A 586 1.45 -8.90 36.43
N GLU A 587 1.68 -10.19 36.25
CA GLU A 587 2.00 -11.15 37.33
C GLU A 587 3.27 -10.74 38.09
N HIS A 588 4.35 -10.48 37.36
CA HIS A 588 5.62 -10.00 37.90
C HIS A 588 5.47 -8.68 38.67
N THR A 589 4.70 -7.72 38.12
CA THR A 589 4.46 -6.42 38.75
C THR A 589 3.65 -6.54 40.04
N LEU A 590 2.64 -7.42 40.06
CA LEU A 590 1.84 -7.73 41.24
C LEU A 590 2.58 -8.63 42.25
N LYS A 591 3.68 -9.26 41.84
CA LYS A 591 4.39 -10.33 42.56
C LYS A 591 3.45 -11.48 42.93
N TYR A 592 2.57 -11.81 42.00
CA TYR A 592 1.57 -12.84 42.15
C TYR A 592 1.53 -13.71 40.90
N TYR A 593 1.87 -14.98 41.05
CA TYR A 593 1.83 -16.00 40.01
C TYR A 593 0.62 -16.90 40.30
N PRO A 594 -0.56 -16.60 39.73
CA PRO A 594 -1.78 -17.36 39.97
C PRO A 594 -1.60 -18.82 39.53
N PRO A 595 -2.14 -19.81 40.28
CA PRO A 595 -2.33 -21.15 39.75
C PRO A 595 -3.23 -21.08 38.49
N PRO A 596 -2.91 -21.77 37.38
CA PRO A 596 -3.71 -21.71 36.15
C PRO A 596 -5.22 -21.94 36.35
N CYS A 597 -5.59 -22.84 37.26
CA CYS A 597 -6.98 -23.15 37.62
C CYS A 597 -7.74 -21.95 38.23
N GLU A 598 -7.02 -20.97 38.82
CA GLU A 598 -7.63 -19.73 39.31
C GLU A 598 -8.06 -18.82 38.17
N LEU A 599 -7.20 -18.62 37.17
CA LEU A 599 -7.52 -17.82 35.98
C LEU A 599 -8.59 -18.52 35.12
N GLU A 600 -8.47 -19.83 34.93
CA GLU A 600 -9.50 -20.68 34.30
C GLU A 600 -10.85 -20.52 35.02
N LYS A 601 -10.87 -20.48 36.36
CA LYS A 601 -12.10 -20.24 37.12
C LYS A 601 -12.68 -18.85 36.87
N ILE A 602 -11.85 -17.82 36.73
CA ILE A 602 -12.30 -16.45 36.40
C ILE A 602 -12.94 -16.44 34.99
N VAL A 603 -12.31 -17.08 34.00
CA VAL A 603 -12.86 -17.18 32.63
C VAL A 603 -14.20 -17.93 32.64
N ASN A 604 -14.26 -19.10 33.27
CA ASN A 604 -15.50 -19.89 33.39
C ASN A 604 -16.65 -19.14 34.08
N LEU A 605 -16.36 -18.35 35.12
CA LEU A 605 -17.35 -17.48 35.75
C LEU A 605 -17.75 -16.29 34.87
N THR A 606 -16.83 -15.78 34.05
CA THR A 606 -17.09 -14.71 33.09
C THR A 606 -18.01 -15.20 31.98
N ILE A 607 -17.72 -16.36 31.37
CA ILE A 607 -18.59 -17.04 30.40
C ILE A 607 -19.99 -17.25 31.01
N THR A 608 -20.08 -17.88 32.18
CA THR A 608 -21.35 -18.14 32.88
C THR A 608 -22.17 -16.85 33.14
N ALA A 609 -21.50 -15.73 33.44
CA ALA A 609 -22.17 -14.47 33.70
C ALA A 609 -22.59 -13.71 32.43
N CYS A 610 -21.86 -13.91 31.33
CA CYS A 610 -21.98 -13.13 30.10
C CYS A 610 -22.71 -13.83 28.95
N ASP A 611 -22.80 -15.17 28.95
CA ASP A 611 -23.60 -16.02 28.05
C ASP A 611 -24.97 -15.37 27.71
N ARG A 612 -25.88 -15.32 28.69
CA ARG A 612 -27.23 -14.76 28.54
C ARG A 612 -27.35 -13.28 28.13
N LEU A 613 -26.25 -12.55 27.94
CA LEU A 613 -26.30 -11.13 27.55
C LEU A 613 -26.68 -10.95 26.08
N ASP A 614 -26.47 -11.96 25.23
CA ASP A 614 -26.92 -11.95 23.84
C ASP A 614 -28.38 -12.42 23.65
N GLY A 615 -29.06 -12.87 24.72
CA GLY A 615 -30.45 -13.34 24.69
C GLY A 615 -30.64 -14.85 24.52
N ARG A 616 -29.56 -15.63 24.36
CA ARG A 616 -29.52 -17.10 24.37
C ARG A 616 -28.69 -17.59 25.56
N SER A 617 -28.94 -18.81 26.03
CA SER A 617 -28.08 -19.48 27.02
C SER A 617 -27.67 -20.83 26.49
N ASP A 618 -26.45 -20.90 25.98
CA ASP A 618 -25.81 -22.08 25.39
C ASP A 618 -24.32 -22.22 25.76
N GLY A 619 -23.81 -21.35 26.63
CA GLY A 619 -22.41 -21.31 27.04
C GLY A 619 -21.51 -20.52 26.10
N VAL A 620 -22.07 -19.72 25.17
CA VAL A 620 -21.30 -18.91 24.21
C VAL A 620 -21.43 -17.42 24.55
N VAL A 621 -20.30 -16.71 24.60
CA VAL A 621 -20.30 -15.24 24.76
C VAL A 621 -20.24 -14.60 23.37
N SER A 622 -21.41 -14.32 22.79
CA SER A 622 -21.51 -13.62 21.49
C SER A 622 -21.46 -12.09 21.60
N ARG A 623 -21.40 -11.56 22.83
CA ARG A 623 -21.45 -10.11 23.15
C ARG A 623 -20.46 -9.74 24.26
N THR A 624 -19.17 -9.91 23.99
CA THR A 624 -18.09 -9.49 24.91
C THR A 624 -18.10 -7.98 25.22
N ASP A 625 -18.67 -7.16 24.35
CA ASP A 625 -19.03 -5.76 24.62
C ASP A 625 -19.98 -5.60 25.82
N LEU A 626 -21.14 -6.27 25.81
CA LEU A 626 -22.07 -6.28 26.94
C LEU A 626 -21.41 -6.90 28.19
N CYS A 627 -20.54 -7.90 28.01
CA CYS A 627 -19.76 -8.46 29.10
C CYS A 627 -18.88 -7.39 29.78
N LYS A 628 -18.14 -6.57 29.02
CA LYS A 628 -17.37 -5.43 29.55
C LYS A 628 -18.23 -4.40 30.30
N LEU A 629 -19.46 -4.17 29.84
CA LEU A 629 -20.37 -3.17 30.43
C LEU A 629 -21.09 -3.65 31.69
N HIS A 630 -21.33 -4.96 31.82
CA HIS A 630 -22.22 -5.51 32.85
C HIS A 630 -21.56 -6.47 33.83
N PHE A 631 -20.43 -7.09 33.47
CA PHE A 631 -19.74 -8.02 34.35
C PHE A 631 -18.60 -7.35 35.14
N ASN A 632 -18.58 -7.59 36.45
CA ASN A 632 -17.54 -7.12 37.34
C ASN A 632 -16.69 -8.31 37.81
N ILE A 633 -15.45 -8.41 37.31
CA ILE A 633 -14.49 -9.47 37.66
C ILE A 633 -14.29 -9.62 39.18
N ASN A 634 -14.42 -8.56 39.99
CA ASN A 634 -14.31 -8.67 41.45
C ASN A 634 -15.42 -9.54 42.08
N SER A 635 -16.52 -9.80 41.38
CA SER A 635 -17.57 -10.74 41.83
C SER A 635 -17.11 -12.20 41.87
N THR A 636 -16.00 -12.53 41.20
CA THR A 636 -15.40 -13.88 41.23
C THR A 636 -14.68 -14.18 42.55
N ILE A 637 -14.29 -13.16 43.32
CA ILE A 637 -13.46 -13.31 44.53
C ILE A 637 -14.17 -14.21 45.55
N GLY A 638 -13.47 -15.23 46.04
CA GLY A 638 -13.98 -16.23 46.98
C GLY A 638 -14.66 -17.43 46.32
N ALA A 639 -14.87 -17.44 44.99
CA ALA A 639 -15.43 -18.59 44.30
C ALA A 639 -14.46 -19.79 44.33
N PRO A 640 -14.89 -20.98 44.74
CA PRO A 640 -14.02 -22.16 44.83
C PRO A 640 -13.68 -22.74 43.45
N TYR A 641 -12.47 -23.27 43.33
CA TYR A 641 -11.98 -24.01 42.17
C TYR A 641 -11.26 -25.30 42.59
N SER A 642 -11.31 -26.29 41.71
CA SER A 642 -10.63 -27.58 41.84
C SER A 642 -10.30 -28.10 40.45
N CYS A 643 -9.02 -28.32 40.16
CA CYS A 643 -8.54 -28.89 38.91
C CYS A 643 -7.69 -30.13 39.19
N PRO A 644 -7.78 -31.19 38.36
CA PRO A 644 -6.95 -32.38 38.49
C PRO A 644 -5.47 -32.06 38.23
N ALA A 645 -4.59 -32.99 38.61
CA ALA A 645 -3.20 -32.93 38.18
C ALA A 645 -3.11 -33.14 36.66
N SER A 646 -2.25 -32.38 35.99
CA SER A 646 -2.03 -32.46 34.54
C SER A 646 -0.56 -32.71 34.21
N THR A 647 -0.32 -33.41 33.10
CA THR A 647 1.01 -33.64 32.55
C THR A 647 1.01 -33.14 31.11
N THR A 648 1.78 -32.11 30.83
CA THR A 648 2.00 -31.57 29.49
C THR A 648 3.40 -31.94 29.01
N THR A 649 3.72 -31.61 27.76
CA THR A 649 5.10 -31.67 27.23
C THR A 649 6.06 -30.72 27.95
N THR A 650 5.54 -29.69 28.65
CA THR A 650 6.31 -28.65 29.34
C THR A 650 6.50 -28.89 30.84
N GLY A 651 5.74 -29.79 31.45
CA GLY A 651 5.91 -30.15 32.86
C GLY A 651 4.77 -30.95 33.48
N THR A 652 4.86 -31.19 34.79
CA THR A 652 3.80 -31.79 35.61
C THR A 652 3.25 -30.76 36.59
N THR A 653 1.94 -30.51 36.51
CA THR A 653 1.22 -29.61 37.40
C THR A 653 0.40 -30.44 38.38
N PRO A 654 0.53 -30.25 39.70
CA PRO A 654 -0.24 -31.00 40.69
C PRO A 654 -1.72 -30.58 40.66
N ALA A 655 -2.57 -31.35 41.33
CA ALA A 655 -3.98 -30.99 41.51
C ALA A 655 -4.09 -29.66 42.27
N GLN A 656 -4.86 -28.72 41.71
CA GLN A 656 -5.00 -27.36 42.21
C GLN A 656 -6.33 -27.22 42.92
N ASN A 657 -6.35 -26.68 44.14
CA ASN A 657 -7.57 -26.44 44.89
C ASN A 657 -7.46 -25.09 45.62
N GLY A 658 -8.51 -24.29 45.59
CA GLY A 658 -8.50 -22.98 46.23
C GLY A 658 -9.79 -22.19 46.01
N THR A 659 -9.68 -20.88 46.21
CA THR A 659 -10.72 -19.90 45.91
C THR A 659 -10.09 -18.74 45.16
N VAL A 660 -10.79 -18.16 44.20
CA VAL A 660 -10.31 -16.98 43.47
C VAL A 660 -9.96 -15.87 44.47
N SER A 661 -8.70 -15.43 44.41
CA SER A 661 -8.13 -14.45 45.32
C SER A 661 -8.39 -13.03 44.83
N ALA A 662 -8.24 -12.06 45.74
CA ALA A 662 -8.28 -10.65 45.37
C ALA A 662 -7.12 -10.25 44.43
N LEU A 663 -5.99 -11.00 44.44
CA LEU A 663 -4.85 -10.76 43.55
C LEU A 663 -5.09 -11.35 42.16
N GLY A 664 -5.64 -12.57 42.04
CA GLY A 664 -6.03 -13.16 40.76
C GLY A 664 -7.10 -12.33 40.04
N ALA A 665 -8.14 -11.90 40.75
CA ALA A 665 -9.14 -10.97 40.22
C ALA A 665 -8.53 -9.59 39.84
N ALA A 666 -7.52 -9.11 40.56
CA ALA A 666 -6.82 -7.88 40.20
C ALA A 666 -5.92 -8.05 38.96
N ALA A 667 -5.24 -9.19 38.82
CA ALA A 667 -4.43 -9.55 37.67
C ALA A 667 -5.29 -9.62 36.40
N ALA A 668 -6.38 -10.40 36.43
CA ALA A 668 -7.33 -10.51 35.32
C ALA A 668 -7.90 -9.13 34.91
N ARG A 669 -8.32 -8.28 35.85
CA ARG A 669 -8.75 -6.90 35.53
C ARG A 669 -7.64 -6.05 34.91
N LYS A 670 -6.40 -6.17 35.37
CA LYS A 670 -5.28 -5.38 34.86
C LYS A 670 -4.84 -5.83 33.46
N MET A 671 -4.94 -7.12 33.18
CA MET A 671 -4.78 -7.69 31.84
C MET A 671 -5.88 -7.15 30.91
N LEU A 672 -7.17 -7.28 31.28
CA LEU A 672 -8.31 -6.85 30.45
C LEU A 672 -8.42 -5.32 30.19
N ASP A 673 -7.83 -4.46 31.05
CA ASP A 673 -7.71 -3.02 30.75
C ASP A 673 -6.73 -2.74 29.59
N GLY A 674 -5.83 -3.67 29.27
CA GLY A 674 -4.78 -3.51 28.26
C GLY A 674 -3.54 -2.77 28.77
N LEU A 675 -2.46 -2.79 27.99
CA LEU A 675 -1.19 -2.16 28.36
C LEU A 675 -1.34 -0.64 28.45
N ARG A 676 -1.12 -0.11 29.65
CA ARG A 676 -0.97 1.33 29.92
C ARG A 676 0.41 1.64 30.49
N THR A 677 1.01 2.72 30.00
CA THR A 677 2.25 3.32 30.53
C THR A 677 2.04 3.86 31.94
N LEU A 678 3.12 4.21 32.67
CA LEU A 678 3.01 4.72 34.04
C LEU A 678 2.27 6.07 34.15
N ASP A 679 2.17 6.83 33.05
CA ASP A 679 1.34 8.04 32.92
C ASP A 679 -0.12 7.75 32.49
N SER A 680 -0.55 6.47 32.55
CA SER A 680 -1.90 5.96 32.27
C SER A 680 -2.39 6.00 30.81
N ARG A 681 -1.54 6.40 29.87
CA ARG A 681 -1.83 6.36 28.43
C ARG A 681 -1.84 4.91 27.92
N ARG A 682 -2.75 4.57 27.00
CA ARG A 682 -2.90 3.22 26.43
C ARG A 682 -1.86 3.02 25.32
N ALA A 683 -1.02 2.01 25.48
CA ALA A 683 -0.07 1.59 24.46
C ALA A 683 -0.61 0.42 23.62
N TYR A 684 -1.32 -0.53 24.22
CA TYR A 684 -1.95 -1.61 23.48
C TYR A 684 -3.15 -2.22 24.20
N ILE A 685 -3.72 -3.26 23.61
CA ILE A 685 -4.92 -3.97 24.09
C ILE A 685 -4.61 -5.42 24.43
N PHE A 686 -5.48 -6.03 25.22
CA PHE A 686 -5.45 -7.44 25.57
C PHE A 686 -6.70 -8.14 25.04
N TYR A 687 -6.81 -9.45 25.28
CA TYR A 687 -7.91 -10.30 24.82
C TYR A 687 -9.27 -9.88 25.39
N GLN A 688 -10.36 -10.36 24.79
CA GLN A 688 -11.71 -10.10 25.29
C GLN A 688 -11.97 -10.88 26.59
N PRO A 689 -12.94 -10.47 27.45
CA PRO A 689 -13.16 -11.07 28.77
C PRO A 689 -13.46 -12.58 28.81
N SER A 690 -13.89 -13.18 27.70
CA SER A 690 -14.20 -14.61 27.56
C SER A 690 -13.07 -15.44 26.94
N ALA A 691 -11.95 -14.80 26.55
CA ALA A 691 -10.74 -15.49 26.11
C ALA A 691 -9.96 -16.05 27.31
N THR A 692 -9.21 -17.12 27.11
CA THR A 692 -8.28 -17.65 28.10
C THR A 692 -7.05 -16.76 28.27
N PHE A 693 -6.38 -16.88 29.42
CA PHE A 693 -5.19 -16.10 29.76
C PHE A 693 -3.91 -16.87 29.40
N ASP A 694 -3.77 -17.29 28.14
CA ASP A 694 -2.68 -18.20 27.70
C ASP A 694 -1.28 -17.59 27.87
N ASP A 695 -1.14 -16.27 27.65
CA ASP A 695 0.08 -15.49 27.93
C ASP A 695 0.28 -15.10 29.43
N ALA A 696 -0.53 -15.67 30.32
CA ALA A 696 -0.34 -15.59 31.77
C ALA A 696 -0.45 -16.99 32.41
N GLN A 697 0.00 -18.02 31.68
CA GLN A 697 0.21 -19.35 32.23
C GLN A 697 1.47 -19.35 33.09
N THR A 698 1.35 -19.81 34.33
CA THR A 698 2.46 -19.92 35.28
C THR A 698 3.01 -21.34 35.35
N LYS A 699 4.28 -21.47 35.74
CA LYS A 699 4.94 -22.77 35.85
C LYS A 699 5.00 -23.24 37.28
N TYR A 700 4.60 -24.48 37.50
CA TYR A 700 4.76 -25.12 38.80
C TYR A 700 6.21 -25.58 39.00
N ASN A 701 6.82 -25.16 40.11
CA ASN A 701 8.13 -25.63 40.54
C ASN A 701 7.97 -26.72 41.63
N PRO A 702 8.37 -27.98 41.36
CA PRO A 702 8.22 -29.08 42.33
C PRO A 702 9.07 -28.95 43.61
N GLU A 703 10.17 -28.20 43.57
CA GLU A 703 11.10 -28.03 44.69
C GLU A 703 10.57 -26.99 45.68
N THR A 704 10.15 -25.82 45.17
CA THR A 704 9.56 -24.73 45.99
C THR A 704 8.10 -24.98 46.33
N LYS A 705 7.41 -25.83 45.54
CA LYS A 705 5.97 -26.11 45.57
C LYS A 705 5.11 -24.86 45.32
N GLN A 706 5.61 -23.95 44.50
CA GLN A 706 4.96 -22.70 44.15
C GLN A 706 4.81 -22.58 42.63
N PHE A 707 3.90 -21.72 42.21
CA PHE A 707 3.84 -21.24 40.83
C PHE A 707 4.81 -20.07 40.68
N GLU A 708 5.54 -20.09 39.58
CA GLU A 708 6.61 -19.16 39.24
C GLU A 708 6.37 -18.61 37.82
N LEU A 709 7.04 -17.51 37.50
CA LEU A 709 6.96 -16.84 36.20
C LEU A 709 7.42 -17.78 35.06
N GLU A 710 6.56 -18.01 34.08
CA GLU A 710 6.94 -18.61 32.78
C GLU A 710 6.74 -17.55 31.70
N VAL A 711 7.81 -17.19 30.99
CA VAL A 711 7.74 -16.12 29.99
C VAL A 711 7.21 -16.68 28.67
N SER A 712 6.12 -16.09 28.14
CA SER A 712 5.50 -16.53 26.88
C SER A 712 6.51 -16.61 25.73
N ALA A 713 6.56 -17.76 25.05
CA ALA A 713 7.62 -18.11 24.11
C ALA A 713 7.81 -17.08 22.98
N TYR A 714 6.71 -16.57 22.41
CA TYR A 714 6.76 -15.58 21.33
C TYR A 714 7.45 -14.28 21.76
N ALA A 715 7.07 -13.73 22.91
CA ALA A 715 7.72 -12.54 23.45
C ALA A 715 9.14 -12.81 23.95
N ALA A 716 9.34 -13.98 24.58
CA ALA A 716 10.63 -14.40 25.11
C ALA A 716 11.70 -14.51 24.02
N GLU A 717 11.30 -14.80 22.78
CA GLU A 717 12.16 -14.81 21.61
C GLU A 717 12.17 -13.46 20.86
N TRP A 718 11.02 -12.80 20.71
CA TRP A 718 10.89 -11.51 20.03
C TRP A 718 11.83 -10.45 20.60
N ILE A 719 11.83 -10.29 21.92
CA ILE A 719 12.61 -9.22 22.57
C ILE A 719 14.12 -9.41 22.38
N PRO A 720 14.75 -10.57 22.70
CA PRO A 720 16.19 -10.71 22.52
C PRO A 720 16.58 -10.89 21.05
N ARG A 721 15.94 -11.81 20.32
CA ARG A 721 16.40 -12.22 18.99
C ARG A 721 16.14 -11.14 17.95
N PHE A 722 14.93 -10.56 17.94
CA PHE A 722 14.52 -9.60 16.92
C PHE A 722 14.84 -8.15 17.31
N LEU A 723 14.54 -7.73 18.55
CA LEU A 723 14.80 -6.34 18.96
C LEU A 723 16.24 -6.09 19.44
N GLN A 724 16.82 -6.99 20.24
CA GLN A 724 18.18 -6.82 20.77
C GLN A 724 19.28 -7.43 19.87
N LEU A 725 18.91 -8.28 18.90
CA LEU A 725 19.83 -9.04 18.02
C LEU A 725 20.76 -10.00 18.77
N GLN A 726 20.22 -10.64 19.82
CA GLN A 726 20.96 -11.56 20.68
C GLN A 726 20.30 -12.95 20.67
N ASN A 727 21.10 -13.99 20.49
CA ASN A 727 20.60 -15.36 20.30
C ASN A 727 20.39 -16.09 21.64
N TYR A 728 19.40 -15.64 22.42
CA TYR A 728 18.91 -16.31 23.63
C TYR A 728 17.41 -16.06 23.82
N THR A 729 16.79 -16.76 24.76
CA THR A 729 15.36 -16.61 25.12
C THR A 729 15.26 -15.89 26.48
N LEU A 730 14.42 -14.86 26.58
CA LEU A 730 14.24 -14.07 27.80
C LEU A 730 13.57 -14.93 28.88
N SER A 731 14.19 -15.01 30.06
CA SER A 731 13.73 -15.82 31.20
C SER A 731 13.45 -15.03 32.48
N SER A 732 13.65 -13.70 32.46
CA SER A 732 13.46 -12.82 33.62
C SER A 732 12.90 -11.47 33.19
N LEU A 733 12.07 -10.89 34.06
CA LEU A 733 11.47 -9.56 33.91
C LEU A 733 12.02 -8.55 34.93
N GLU A 734 13.16 -8.84 35.56
CA GLU A 734 13.84 -7.88 36.44
C GLU A 734 14.11 -6.55 35.73
N ASN A 735 13.68 -5.45 36.37
CA ASN A 735 13.74 -4.08 35.84
C ASN A 735 12.90 -3.81 34.57
N VAL A 736 12.04 -4.74 34.14
CA VAL A 736 11.06 -4.51 33.07
C VAL A 736 9.83 -3.80 33.66
N THR A 737 9.39 -2.74 32.99
CA THR A 737 8.21 -1.95 33.35
C THR A 737 7.22 -1.87 32.18
N TYR A 738 6.00 -1.37 32.43
CA TYR A 738 5.03 -1.14 31.34
C TYR A 738 5.55 -0.16 30.27
N ASP A 739 6.33 0.87 30.66
CA ASP A 739 7.00 1.75 29.71
C ASP A 739 8.12 1.02 28.95
N THR A 740 8.89 0.14 29.60
CA THR A 740 9.88 -0.72 28.91
C THR A 740 9.21 -1.58 27.84
N LEU A 741 8.04 -2.15 28.14
CA LEU A 741 7.30 -2.96 27.17
C LEU A 741 6.79 -2.11 26.00
N LYS A 742 6.22 -0.93 26.28
CA LYS A 742 5.80 0.05 25.26
C LYS A 742 6.97 0.57 24.41
N ASP A 743 8.17 0.69 24.97
CA ASP A 743 9.39 1.08 24.23
C ASP A 743 9.90 -0.07 23.34
N TRP A 744 9.75 -1.33 23.75
CA TRP A 744 10.00 -2.48 22.89
C TRP A 744 8.99 -2.58 21.74
N MET A 745 7.70 -2.30 22.00
CA MET A 745 6.68 -2.16 20.95
C MET A 745 7.06 -1.08 19.93
N GLU A 746 7.48 0.11 20.39
CA GLU A 746 7.93 1.20 19.52
C GLU A 746 9.22 0.86 18.76
N LEU A 747 10.17 0.15 19.38
CA LEU A 747 11.38 -0.32 18.70
C LEU A 747 11.07 -1.34 17.60
N GLY A 748 10.14 -2.27 17.85
CA GLY A 748 9.65 -3.22 16.85
C GLY A 748 8.88 -2.53 15.72
N TRP A 749 8.15 -1.46 16.02
CA TRP A 749 7.54 -0.58 15.03
C TRP A 749 8.58 0.09 14.15
N GLN A 750 9.48 0.89 14.73
CA GLN A 750 10.47 1.65 13.97
C GLN A 750 11.44 0.78 13.16
N ARG A 751 11.68 -0.47 13.59
CA ARG A 751 12.61 -1.40 12.91
C ARG A 751 11.99 -2.15 11.73
N TYR A 752 10.70 -2.47 11.78
CA TYR A 752 10.04 -3.37 10.83
C TYR A 752 8.80 -2.78 10.13
N GLU A 753 8.65 -1.46 10.18
CA GLU A 753 7.52 -0.71 9.61
C GLU A 753 7.22 -1.09 8.15
N ASP A 754 8.24 -1.12 7.30
CA ASP A 754 8.09 -1.38 5.87
C ASP A 754 7.91 -2.86 5.52
N VAL A 755 8.02 -3.78 6.49
CA VAL A 755 8.03 -5.24 6.27
C VAL A 755 6.95 -5.98 7.05
N LEU A 756 7.03 -6.00 8.38
CA LEU A 756 6.19 -6.85 9.24
C LEU A 756 4.97 -6.13 9.80
N GLN A 757 5.04 -4.82 10.03
CA GLN A 757 3.97 -4.10 10.76
C GLN A 757 2.59 -4.24 10.12
N THR A 758 2.51 -4.17 8.78
CA THR A 758 1.31 -4.51 8.00
C THR A 758 0.08 -3.67 8.40
N THR A 759 0.29 -2.39 8.69
CA THR A 759 -0.73 -1.47 9.23
C THR A 759 -1.31 -0.49 8.20
N TRP A 760 -0.94 -0.60 6.92
CA TRP A 760 -1.29 0.42 5.94
C TRP A 760 -2.81 0.46 5.68
N PRO A 761 -3.53 1.57 5.97
CA PRO A 761 -4.99 1.59 5.94
C PRO A 761 -5.59 2.07 4.61
N ASP A 762 -4.80 2.66 3.70
CA ASP A 762 -5.27 3.04 2.36
C ASP A 762 -5.14 1.86 1.39
N LEU A 763 -6.23 1.11 1.25
CA LEU A 763 -6.34 -0.06 0.36
C LEU A 763 -6.96 0.29 -1.00
N THR A 764 -6.99 1.58 -1.39
CA THR A 764 -7.51 2.04 -2.69
C THR A 764 -6.98 1.24 -3.89
N PRO A 765 -5.69 0.84 -3.97
CA PRO A 765 -5.20 0.00 -5.07
C PRO A 765 -5.98 -1.32 -5.21
N PHE A 766 -6.15 -2.06 -4.11
CA PHE A 766 -6.85 -3.35 -4.08
C PHE A 766 -8.35 -3.19 -4.36
N GLN A 767 -9.00 -2.21 -3.70
CA GLN A 767 -10.40 -1.89 -3.96
C GLN A 767 -10.64 -1.53 -5.43
N SER A 768 -9.77 -0.71 -6.04
CA SER A 768 -9.91 -0.25 -7.42
C SER A 768 -9.71 -1.35 -8.46
N ALA A 769 -9.00 -2.42 -8.10
CA ALA A 769 -8.89 -3.64 -8.89
C ALA A 769 -10.14 -4.56 -8.77
N GLY A 770 -11.10 -4.20 -7.91
CA GLY A 770 -12.32 -4.98 -7.65
C GLY A 770 -12.20 -6.00 -6.52
N GLY A 771 -11.07 -6.03 -5.82
CA GLY A 771 -10.75 -7.03 -4.81
C GLY A 771 -11.71 -7.06 -3.62
N LYS A 772 -11.99 -8.26 -3.09
CA LYS A 772 -12.87 -8.49 -1.92
C LYS A 772 -12.10 -9.04 -0.72
N VAL A 773 -12.40 -8.57 0.49
CA VAL A 773 -11.82 -9.07 1.75
C VAL A 773 -12.93 -9.61 2.63
N LEU A 774 -12.84 -10.91 2.95
CA LEU A 774 -13.62 -11.55 4.00
C LEU A 774 -12.70 -11.71 5.22
N HIS A 775 -12.80 -10.77 6.15
CA HIS A 775 -12.01 -10.73 7.38
C HIS A 775 -12.83 -11.38 8.50
N TYR A 776 -12.27 -12.33 9.24
CA TYR A 776 -12.90 -12.87 10.45
C TYR A 776 -11.93 -12.90 11.64
N HIS A 777 -12.46 -12.94 12.86
CA HIS A 777 -11.66 -13.08 14.08
C HIS A 777 -12.47 -13.82 15.15
N GLY A 778 -11.85 -14.76 15.87
CA GLY A 778 -12.47 -15.37 17.05
C GLY A 778 -12.71 -14.31 18.13
N GLU A 779 -13.93 -14.21 18.65
CA GLU A 779 -14.24 -13.18 19.65
C GLU A 779 -13.55 -13.47 20.99
N SER A 780 -13.27 -14.74 21.28
CA SER A 780 -12.56 -15.21 22.48
C SER A 780 -11.12 -15.68 22.16
N ASP A 781 -10.48 -15.06 21.16
CA ASP A 781 -9.09 -15.34 20.78
C ASP A 781 -8.09 -14.99 21.92
N PRO A 782 -7.35 -15.98 22.46
CA PRO A 782 -6.40 -15.80 23.57
C PRO A 782 -4.96 -15.52 23.11
N SER A 783 -4.73 -15.26 21.83
CA SER A 783 -3.41 -15.03 21.25
C SER A 783 -3.33 -13.67 20.56
N ILE A 784 -4.34 -13.31 19.75
CA ILE A 784 -4.41 -12.04 19.06
C ILE A 784 -5.70 -11.33 19.50
N PRO A 785 -5.65 -10.09 20.01
CA PRO A 785 -6.87 -9.43 20.47
C PRO A 785 -7.84 -9.19 19.30
N ALA A 786 -9.09 -9.66 19.41
CA ALA A 786 -10.12 -9.36 18.41
C ALA A 786 -10.30 -7.85 18.14
N GLY A 787 -10.10 -7.02 19.18
CA GLY A 787 -10.09 -5.55 19.06
C GLY A 787 -9.01 -5.00 18.12
N SER A 788 -7.93 -5.76 17.90
CA SER A 788 -6.86 -5.46 16.94
C SER A 788 -7.43 -5.44 15.51
N SER A 789 -8.28 -6.40 15.17
CA SER A 789 -8.94 -6.45 13.86
C SER A 789 -10.00 -5.38 13.68
N VAL A 790 -10.80 -5.10 14.71
CA VAL A 790 -11.76 -3.99 14.69
C VAL A 790 -11.03 -2.66 14.49
N HIS A 791 -9.96 -2.40 15.24
CA HIS A 791 -9.19 -1.16 15.13
C HIS A 791 -8.61 -0.93 13.72
N TYR A 792 -8.11 -1.99 13.07
CA TYR A 792 -7.60 -1.89 11.71
C TYR A 792 -8.73 -1.68 10.68
N HIS A 793 -9.85 -2.40 10.81
CA HIS A 793 -11.02 -2.22 9.95
C HIS A 793 -11.58 -0.79 10.05
N GLU A 794 -11.70 -0.25 11.27
CA GLU A 794 -12.06 1.14 11.52
C GLU A 794 -11.01 2.13 11.00
N SER A 795 -9.71 1.80 11.05
CA SER A 795 -8.64 2.62 10.48
C SER A 795 -8.70 2.70 8.96
N VAL A 796 -9.00 1.58 8.28
CA VAL A 796 -9.29 1.56 6.83
C VAL A 796 -10.53 2.41 6.53
N ARG A 797 -11.62 2.25 7.28
CA ARG A 797 -12.85 3.04 7.13
C ARG A 797 -12.60 4.54 7.27
N LYS A 798 -12.00 4.95 8.39
CA LYS A 798 -11.68 6.35 8.73
C LYS A 798 -10.71 6.97 7.71
N THR A 799 -9.79 6.18 7.13
CA THR A 799 -8.82 6.65 6.11
C THR A 799 -9.41 6.78 4.71
N MET A 800 -10.15 5.77 4.23
CA MET A 800 -10.68 5.75 2.86
C MET A 800 -11.96 6.57 2.69
N TYR A 801 -12.75 6.77 3.76
CA TYR A 801 -14.03 7.48 3.72
C TYR A 801 -14.12 8.64 4.75
N PRO A 802 -13.12 9.55 4.84
CA PRO A 802 -13.01 10.52 5.93
C PRO A 802 -14.09 11.61 5.95
N ASN A 803 -14.82 11.79 4.84
CA ASN A 803 -15.84 12.83 4.67
C ASN A 803 -17.28 12.27 4.70
N MET A 804 -17.47 11.00 5.05
CA MET A 804 -18.77 10.32 5.11
C MET A 804 -19.22 10.14 6.57
N SER A 805 -20.52 10.01 6.80
CA SER A 805 -21.03 9.59 8.11
C SER A 805 -20.61 8.16 8.44
N PHE A 806 -20.75 7.75 9.71
CA PHE A 806 -20.45 6.37 10.14
C PHE A 806 -21.23 5.33 9.32
N ASN A 807 -22.53 5.55 9.07
CA ASN A 807 -23.35 4.60 8.30
C ASN A 807 -22.94 4.52 6.83
N GLU A 808 -22.73 5.67 6.17
CA GLU A 808 -22.31 5.73 4.76
C GLU A 808 -20.93 5.11 4.55
N SER A 809 -19.96 5.42 5.43
CA SER A 809 -18.59 4.88 5.35
C SER A 809 -18.53 3.38 5.67
N ASN A 810 -19.35 2.89 6.62
CA ASN A 810 -19.47 1.44 6.87
C ASN A 810 -20.07 0.73 5.67
N GLN A 811 -21.13 1.28 5.08
CA GLN A 811 -21.74 0.71 3.88
C GLN A 811 -20.71 0.63 2.74
N ALA A 812 -20.01 1.73 2.45
CA ALA A 812 -19.00 1.81 1.40
C ALA A 812 -17.80 0.87 1.65
N LEU A 813 -17.40 0.65 2.90
CA LEU A 813 -16.38 -0.35 3.24
C LEU A 813 -16.91 -1.78 3.05
N ASN A 814 -18.08 -2.08 3.61
CA ASN A 814 -18.72 -3.41 3.53
C ASN A 814 -19.19 -3.81 2.11
N GLU A 815 -19.09 -2.94 1.09
CA GLU A 815 -19.23 -3.32 -0.33
C GLU A 815 -18.07 -4.20 -0.83
N TRP A 816 -16.91 -4.20 -0.14
CA TRP A 816 -15.72 -4.95 -0.57
C TRP A 816 -14.83 -5.47 0.56
N ASN A 817 -14.88 -4.94 1.78
CA ASN A 817 -14.15 -5.45 2.94
C ASN A 817 -15.11 -5.60 4.12
N ARG A 818 -15.36 -6.84 4.56
CA ARG A 818 -16.29 -7.17 5.65
C ARG A 818 -15.56 -7.88 6.77
N LEU A 819 -15.75 -7.40 8.00
CA LEU A 819 -15.26 -8.04 9.23
C LEU A 819 -16.39 -8.84 9.90
N PHE A 820 -16.10 -10.07 10.30
CA PHE A 820 -16.99 -10.95 11.06
C PHE A 820 -16.32 -11.34 12.38
N LEU A 821 -16.91 -10.96 13.51
CA LEU A 821 -16.47 -11.41 14.83
C LEU A 821 -17.22 -12.71 15.16
N VAL A 822 -16.48 -13.80 15.36
CA VAL A 822 -17.02 -15.16 15.48
C VAL A 822 -17.30 -15.45 16.97
N PRO A 823 -18.58 -15.61 17.38
CA PRO A 823 -18.95 -15.85 18.79
C PRO A 823 -18.23 -17.04 19.42
N GLY A 824 -17.68 -16.86 20.62
CA GLY A 824 -17.00 -17.89 21.41
C GLY A 824 -15.73 -18.52 20.80
N ALA A 825 -15.46 -18.35 19.51
CA ALA A 825 -14.31 -18.95 18.85
C ALA A 825 -12.97 -18.40 19.40
N ALA A 826 -11.99 -19.30 19.45
CA ALA A 826 -10.63 -19.06 19.92
C ALA A 826 -9.71 -18.64 18.75
N HIS A 827 -8.39 -18.77 18.93
CA HIS A 827 -7.42 -18.41 17.91
C HIS A 827 -7.51 -19.34 16.69
N CYS A 828 -8.05 -18.80 15.58
CA CYS A 828 -8.22 -19.50 14.30
C CYS A 828 -9.04 -20.81 14.33
N ALA A 829 -9.74 -21.11 15.43
CA ALA A 829 -10.48 -22.36 15.62
C ALA A 829 -11.69 -22.19 16.55
N SER A 830 -12.55 -23.20 16.59
CA SER A 830 -13.55 -23.40 17.66
C SER A 830 -12.91 -23.46 19.06
N SER A 831 -13.65 -23.08 20.10
CA SER A 831 -13.16 -23.07 21.49
C SER A 831 -13.67 -24.28 22.28
N THR A 832 -12.80 -24.90 23.08
CA THR A 832 -13.17 -25.96 24.02
C THR A 832 -13.93 -25.45 25.25
N ASP A 833 -13.77 -24.18 25.61
CA ASP A 833 -14.46 -23.55 26.75
C ASP A 833 -15.88 -23.08 26.38
N GLN A 834 -16.13 -22.90 25.07
CA GLN A 834 -17.41 -22.47 24.50
C GLN A 834 -17.79 -23.39 23.32
N PRO A 835 -17.96 -24.71 23.55
CA PRO A 835 -18.02 -25.73 22.49
C PRO A 835 -19.25 -25.61 21.58
N ASN A 836 -20.32 -24.95 22.08
CA ASN A 836 -21.52 -24.65 21.31
C ASN A 836 -21.35 -23.44 20.36
N GLY A 837 -20.17 -22.82 20.31
CA GLY A 837 -19.86 -21.69 19.44
C GLY A 837 -19.74 -22.09 17.96
N PRO A 838 -20.23 -21.27 17.02
CA PRO A 838 -20.18 -21.58 15.59
C PRO A 838 -18.82 -21.21 14.98
N PHE A 839 -18.32 -22.02 14.03
CA PHE A 839 -17.11 -21.69 13.27
C PHE A 839 -17.35 -21.68 11.74
N PRO A 840 -16.87 -20.65 11.00
CA PRO A 840 -17.17 -20.48 9.58
C PRO A 840 -16.22 -21.27 8.65
N GLN A 841 -16.41 -22.59 8.59
CA GLN A 841 -15.58 -23.48 7.76
C GLN A 841 -15.64 -23.20 6.24
N ALA A 842 -16.70 -22.55 5.75
CA ALA A 842 -16.94 -22.34 4.32
C ALA A 842 -16.57 -20.93 3.81
N THR A 843 -15.61 -20.26 4.47
CA THR A 843 -15.19 -18.88 4.12
C THR A 843 -14.69 -18.73 2.69
N LEU A 844 -13.82 -19.61 2.20
CA LEU A 844 -13.32 -19.53 0.82
C LEU A 844 -14.45 -19.69 -0.22
N LYS A 845 -15.38 -20.63 -0.01
CA LYS A 845 -16.57 -20.76 -0.85
C LYS A 845 -17.42 -19.49 -0.84
N THR A 846 -17.64 -18.91 0.34
CA THR A 846 -18.42 -17.67 0.50
C THR A 846 -17.76 -16.50 -0.25
N LEU A 847 -16.44 -16.40 -0.21
CA LEU A 847 -15.67 -15.41 -0.95
C LEU A 847 -15.73 -15.64 -2.48
N ILE A 848 -15.66 -16.90 -2.94
CA ILE A 848 -15.82 -17.25 -4.36
C ILE A 848 -17.20 -16.78 -4.87
N GLU A 849 -18.28 -17.06 -4.15
CA GLU A 849 -19.63 -16.59 -4.52
C GLU A 849 -19.74 -15.06 -4.55
N TRP A 850 -19.02 -14.36 -3.65
CA TRP A 850 -18.98 -12.90 -3.64
C TRP A 850 -18.18 -12.31 -4.81
N VAL A 851 -17.06 -12.91 -5.17
CA VAL A 851 -16.15 -12.44 -6.23
C VAL A 851 -16.67 -12.80 -7.63
N GLU A 852 -17.18 -14.01 -7.83
CA GLU A 852 -17.57 -14.53 -9.15
C GLU A 852 -19.05 -14.24 -9.45
N ASN A 853 -19.92 -14.43 -8.46
CA ASN A 853 -21.38 -14.34 -8.64
C ASN A 853 -21.99 -13.07 -8.00
N SER A 854 -21.17 -12.17 -7.42
CA SER A 854 -21.61 -10.95 -6.73
C SER A 854 -22.56 -11.19 -5.55
N ILE A 855 -22.55 -12.39 -4.96
CA ILE A 855 -23.40 -12.73 -3.81
C ILE A 855 -22.73 -12.18 -2.54
N VAL A 856 -23.23 -11.05 -2.07
CA VAL A 856 -22.66 -10.35 -0.90
C VAL A 856 -23.00 -11.10 0.40
N PRO A 857 -22.01 -11.45 1.25
CA PRO A 857 -22.28 -12.09 2.53
C PRO A 857 -22.76 -11.04 3.56
N GLU A 858 -24.08 -10.89 3.70
CA GLU A 858 -24.69 -10.07 4.75
C GLU A 858 -24.41 -10.64 6.16
N THR A 859 -24.47 -11.96 6.26
CA THR A 859 -24.01 -12.78 7.38
C THR A 859 -23.05 -13.85 6.85
N LEU A 860 -22.29 -14.46 7.77
CA LEU A 860 -21.40 -15.58 7.48
C LEU A 860 -21.94 -16.85 8.15
N ASN A 861 -22.13 -17.93 7.39
CA ASN A 861 -22.57 -19.21 7.93
C ASN A 861 -21.47 -19.83 8.80
N GLY A 862 -21.80 -20.19 10.04
CA GLY A 862 -20.94 -20.98 10.93
C GLY A 862 -21.62 -22.28 11.36
N THR A 863 -20.83 -23.35 11.48
CA THR A 863 -21.27 -24.64 12.00
C THR A 863 -20.80 -24.78 13.44
N VAL A 864 -21.68 -25.19 14.36
CA VAL A 864 -21.27 -25.60 15.71
C VAL A 864 -20.57 -26.96 15.63
N LEU A 865 -19.28 -27.01 15.99
CA LEU A 865 -18.44 -28.19 15.76
C LEU A 865 -18.41 -29.17 16.93
N ASP A 866 -18.83 -28.77 18.13
CA ASP A 866 -18.86 -29.64 19.31
C ASP A 866 -20.00 -29.28 20.28
N GLY A 867 -19.99 -29.85 21.49
CA GLY A 867 -21.01 -29.57 22.52
C GLY A 867 -22.39 -30.17 22.21
N ASP A 868 -23.39 -29.73 22.99
CA ASP A 868 -24.77 -30.19 22.89
C ASP A 868 -25.47 -29.70 21.60
N HIS A 869 -24.98 -28.59 21.03
CA HIS A 869 -25.49 -27.97 19.80
C HIS A 869 -24.75 -28.42 18.52
N LYS A 870 -23.91 -29.45 18.59
CA LYS A 870 -23.09 -29.94 17.46
C LYS A 870 -23.91 -30.18 16.19
N GLY A 871 -23.48 -29.55 15.10
CA GLY A 871 -24.14 -29.59 13.79
C GLY A 871 -25.16 -28.48 13.54
N GLU A 872 -25.51 -27.68 14.56
CA GLU A 872 -26.34 -26.48 14.39
C GLU A 872 -25.67 -25.49 13.43
N GLN A 873 -26.47 -24.86 12.56
CA GLN A 873 -26.03 -23.79 11.67
C GLN A 873 -26.44 -22.45 12.28
N GLN A 874 -25.47 -21.59 12.55
CA GLN A 874 -25.69 -20.25 13.08
C GLN A 874 -25.18 -19.18 12.11
N GLN A 875 -25.76 -17.99 12.21
CA GLN A 875 -25.39 -16.83 11.39
C GLN A 875 -24.47 -15.91 12.18
N ILE A 876 -23.33 -15.54 11.60
CA ILE A 876 -22.37 -14.61 12.19
C ILE A 876 -22.59 -13.24 11.55
N CYS A 877 -22.81 -12.21 12.37
CA CYS A 877 -23.10 -10.85 11.90
C CYS A 877 -21.85 -10.16 11.34
N ALA A 878 -22.03 -9.39 10.25
CA ALA A 878 -21.02 -8.46 9.76
C ALA A 878 -20.91 -7.24 10.69
N TRP A 879 -19.69 -6.85 11.03
CA TRP A 879 -19.37 -5.64 11.78
C TRP A 879 -19.93 -4.38 11.08
N PRO A 880 -20.48 -3.38 11.81
CA PRO A 880 -20.56 -3.25 13.27
C PRO A 880 -21.79 -3.91 13.92
N LEU A 881 -22.58 -4.72 13.19
CA LEU A 881 -23.73 -5.39 13.77
C LEU A 881 -23.29 -6.58 14.64
N ARG A 882 -24.08 -6.86 15.67
CA ARG A 882 -23.79 -7.86 16.70
C ARG A 882 -25.01 -8.76 16.90
N PRO A 883 -24.84 -10.05 17.24
CA PRO A 883 -25.97 -10.95 17.43
C PRO A 883 -26.83 -10.53 18.64
N LEU A 884 -28.13 -10.69 18.50
CA LEU A 884 -29.11 -10.65 19.58
C LEU A 884 -30.18 -11.71 19.30
N TRP A 885 -30.24 -12.70 20.17
CA TRP A 885 -31.24 -13.75 20.15
C TRP A 885 -32.53 -13.28 20.82
N THR A 886 -33.63 -13.69 20.23
CA THR A 886 -35.00 -13.39 20.64
C THR A 886 -35.81 -14.69 20.67
N GLU A 887 -37.06 -14.64 21.12
CA GLU A 887 -37.96 -15.81 21.21
C GLU A 887 -37.32 -17.00 21.98
N ASN A 888 -36.78 -16.70 23.16
CA ASN A 888 -36.07 -17.65 24.04
C ASN A 888 -34.88 -18.36 23.38
N GLY A 889 -34.04 -17.61 22.66
CA GLY A 889 -32.82 -18.16 22.06
C GLY A 889 -32.98 -18.81 20.68
N THR A 890 -34.15 -18.66 20.03
CA THR A 890 -34.45 -19.36 18.76
C THR A 890 -34.32 -18.50 17.51
N VAL A 891 -34.47 -17.17 17.62
CA VAL A 891 -34.40 -16.24 16.49
C VAL A 891 -33.27 -15.23 16.69
N MET A 892 -32.19 -15.35 15.91
CA MET A 892 -31.05 -14.43 15.94
C MET A 892 -31.26 -13.24 14.99
N ASN A 893 -31.08 -12.02 15.49
CA ASN A 893 -31.07 -10.79 14.70
C ASN A 893 -29.73 -10.07 14.84
N CYS A 894 -29.18 -9.56 13.74
CA CYS A 894 -28.01 -8.69 13.77
C CYS A 894 -28.43 -7.26 14.11
N VAL A 895 -28.09 -6.78 15.31
CA VAL A 895 -28.51 -5.48 15.83
C VAL A 895 -27.35 -4.50 15.95
N TYR A 896 -27.68 -3.21 15.93
CA TYR A 896 -26.73 -2.12 16.19
C TYR A 896 -26.92 -1.58 17.62
N ASP A 897 -25.80 -1.32 18.30
CA ASP A 897 -25.76 -0.81 19.67
C ASP A 897 -24.53 0.08 19.83
N GLN A 898 -24.75 1.38 20.06
CA GLN A 898 -23.68 2.38 20.19
C GLN A 898 -22.85 2.17 21.45
N ALA A 899 -23.47 1.86 22.59
CA ALA A 899 -22.74 1.68 23.85
C ALA A 899 -21.85 0.43 23.78
N SER A 900 -22.32 -0.61 23.08
CA SER A 900 -21.50 -1.76 22.69
C SER A 900 -20.33 -1.36 21.80
N LEU A 901 -20.59 -0.63 20.70
CA LEU A 901 -19.58 -0.20 19.73
C LEU A 901 -18.44 0.59 20.40
N ASP A 902 -18.79 1.50 21.33
CA ASP A 902 -17.84 2.33 22.07
C ASP A 902 -16.86 1.48 22.92
N THR A 903 -17.19 0.23 23.28
CA THR A 903 -16.27 -0.68 23.99
C THR A 903 -15.17 -1.31 23.11
N TRP A 904 -15.23 -1.05 21.79
CA TRP A 904 -14.27 -1.50 20.79
C TRP A 904 -13.51 -0.37 20.10
N ASP A 905 -13.83 0.91 20.36
CA ASP A 905 -13.01 2.03 19.88
C ASP A 905 -11.81 2.22 20.82
N TYR A 906 -10.60 2.11 20.28
CA TYR A 906 -9.36 2.12 21.06
C TYR A 906 -8.45 3.26 20.61
N GLU A 907 -8.18 4.21 21.49
CA GLU A 907 -7.13 5.22 21.29
C GLU A 907 -5.79 4.74 21.85
N PHE A 908 -4.74 4.74 21.02
CA PHE A 908 -3.37 4.38 21.41
C PHE A 908 -2.53 5.64 21.72
N ASP A 909 -2.97 6.42 22.70
CA ASP A 909 -2.41 7.72 23.08
C ASP A 909 -1.01 7.67 23.72
N ALA A 910 -0.46 6.47 23.97
CA ALA A 910 0.94 6.31 24.36
C ALA A 910 1.92 6.77 23.25
N TYR A 911 1.54 6.69 21.97
CA TYR A 911 2.37 7.05 20.82
C TYR A 911 2.08 8.46 20.28
N ARG A 912 3.06 9.06 19.59
CA ARG A 912 2.93 10.39 18.96
C ARG A 912 2.49 10.36 17.50
N ILE A 913 2.39 9.17 16.92
CA ILE A 913 1.98 8.92 15.53
C ILE A 913 0.77 7.96 15.62
N PRO A 914 -0.26 8.13 14.78
CA PRO A 914 -1.36 7.17 14.73
C PRO A 914 -0.86 5.75 14.50
N LEU A 915 -1.24 4.85 15.40
CA LEU A 915 -1.06 3.41 15.26
C LEU A 915 -2.34 2.85 14.64
N TYR A 916 -2.33 2.63 13.32
CA TYR A 916 -3.44 2.06 12.55
C TYR A 916 -3.54 0.55 12.70
#